data_AF-A0A9X0CKI0-F1
#
_entry.id   AF-A0A9X0CKI0-F1
#
_cell.length_a   1.000
_cell.length_b   1.000
_cell.length_c   1.000
_cell.angle_alpha   90.00
_cell.angle_beta   90.00
_cell.angle_gamma   90.00
#
_symmetry.space_group_name_H-M   'P 1'
#
loop_
_entity.id
_entity.type
_entity.pdbx_description
1 polymer ?
#
loop_
_entity_poly.entity_id
_entity_poly.type
_entity_poly.pdbx_seq_one_letter_code
_entity_poly.pdbx_strand_id
1 'polypeptide(L)'
;MNNAGAGFMNAAFLLRKELQTAGKLSDYIATMKWYNDFGEIYQDPFEYAGTSADRMRTISLWRLFAVLMMPSTTTEQKQMKIRDMKALGRWYANALSPNEGLAGTLKPDHVGYHHNSYYASAYTPHALHKGAFIEYLLSGTSFALGAETRGHIKKGLETMRIVSVKYSSPNSVSGRFPGFSRNILAKSFPAYAYVAATAPALNDDGSLGEISTLNNDNVKMFLRLYDTTESAVNDYLGDGTIFTNIYYLNSIGSINIMEAISTKANAMSIEAESSPKGCWAKNYAALVIQRRDDWAVSVKGFSKFVWDFEASGKQNVFGLYQSHGALLVANSEESLKTHDIDNGWDWTRHPGTTTIKLNIDQLISENRRYYQPKRLAGGVSLVGGGDYSAGIFGMEFSQPPYRFPEGSFQLDINFSFKKSVFFADYVMICLGTGITSSESSPYITQTTLFQTKLVDAAAPSSVLINTTTHSLSTDLTKEATFFGGENFAATLRDVNGNGYYVPNATMQGLNVKISLQTSRDQRGRTRETSARYATAWLNHGINPSDKGYEYAIVVSKPSNIVQVLATRQASDNKVYEVLYKDNKAHVVKINDCPRPGQTQYGYVIFDKSVRTPGPVRRVDKAPIIVMVEEVDSNNLYIAASSPDLNFNITRVLEVGSQVNGQERFYSISMPIEVQVFVKTAVDIATGDVRVNGAVVPDEEKTTHVAVQPKPSSTTVGNRIKFKQLVKGFSTEVKLTTISS
;
A
#
# COMPACT_ATOMS: atom_id res chain seq x y z
N MET A 1 -8.03 -13.07 23.81
CA MET A 1 -9.14 -12.13 23.54
C MET A 1 -10.46 -12.90 23.57
N ASN A 2 -11.52 -12.27 24.06
CA ASN A 2 -12.78 -12.91 24.44
C ASN A 2 -13.60 -13.35 23.21
N ASN A 3 -13.49 -14.62 22.81
CA ASN A 3 -14.23 -15.19 21.68
C ASN A 3 -15.76 -15.21 21.89
N ALA A 4 -16.24 -15.10 23.14
CA ALA A 4 -17.67 -15.02 23.49
C ALA A 4 -18.11 -13.60 23.93
N GLY A 5 -17.19 -12.63 23.86
CA GLY A 5 -17.37 -11.32 24.49
C GLY A 5 -18.42 -10.47 23.80
N ALA A 6 -18.34 -10.33 22.47
CA ALA A 6 -19.25 -9.46 21.73
C ALA A 6 -20.73 -9.81 21.99
N GLY A 7 -21.10 -11.09 21.98
CA GLY A 7 -22.47 -11.54 22.29
C GLY A 7 -22.92 -11.12 23.68
N PHE A 8 -22.10 -11.40 24.70
CA PHE A 8 -22.37 -10.99 26.08
C PHE A 8 -22.51 -9.47 26.21
N MET A 9 -21.60 -8.70 25.63
CA MET A 9 -21.60 -7.22 25.74
C MET A 9 -22.85 -6.60 25.10
N ASN A 10 -23.27 -7.11 23.93
CA ASN A 10 -24.49 -6.65 23.28
C ASN A 10 -25.74 -7.03 24.11
N ALA A 11 -25.83 -8.29 24.55
CA ALA A 11 -26.97 -8.76 25.33
C ALA A 11 -27.12 -7.98 26.64
N ALA A 12 -26.02 -7.77 27.37
CA ALA A 12 -26.01 -6.98 28.60
C ALA A 12 -26.46 -5.53 28.36
N PHE A 13 -26.00 -4.91 27.27
CA PHE A 13 -26.38 -3.54 26.92
C PHE A 13 -27.86 -3.43 26.54
N LEU A 14 -28.38 -4.38 25.77
CA LEU A 14 -29.79 -4.40 25.37
C LEU A 14 -30.71 -4.64 26.58
N LEU A 15 -30.35 -5.56 27.48
CA LEU A 15 -31.11 -5.91 28.68
C LEU A 15 -30.81 -5.02 29.90
N ARG A 16 -30.15 -3.87 29.70
CA ARG A 16 -29.66 -3.04 30.82
C ARG A 16 -30.76 -2.57 31.77
N LYS A 17 -31.99 -2.35 31.27
CA LYS A 17 -33.14 -1.92 32.10
C LYS A 17 -33.61 -3.08 32.98
N GLU A 18 -33.73 -4.27 32.41
CA GLU A 18 -34.12 -5.50 33.08
C GLU A 18 -33.08 -5.91 34.13
N LEU A 19 -31.79 -5.77 33.79
CA LEU A 19 -30.68 -5.99 34.73
C LEU A 19 -30.70 -5.01 35.90
N GLN A 20 -31.08 -3.74 35.65
CA GLN A 20 -31.27 -2.74 36.71
C GLN A 20 -32.44 -3.12 37.62
N THR A 21 -33.59 -3.50 37.05
CA THR A 21 -34.77 -3.94 37.80
C THR A 21 -34.47 -5.20 38.63
N ALA A 22 -33.66 -6.11 38.11
CA ALA A 22 -33.25 -7.32 38.81
C ALA A 22 -32.12 -7.10 39.84
N GLY A 23 -31.63 -5.87 40.02
CA GLY A 23 -30.53 -5.56 40.95
C GLY A 23 -29.16 -6.12 40.53
N LYS A 24 -28.97 -6.51 39.27
CA LYS A 24 -27.75 -7.17 38.76
C LYS A 24 -26.84 -6.26 37.94
N LEU A 25 -27.24 -5.00 37.71
CA LEU A 25 -26.53 -4.12 36.77
C LEU A 25 -25.05 -3.90 37.16
N SER A 26 -24.75 -3.72 38.45
CA SER A 26 -23.38 -3.52 38.95
C SER A 26 -22.46 -4.69 38.61
N ASP A 27 -22.93 -5.92 38.79
CA ASP A 27 -22.14 -7.14 38.58
C ASP A 27 -21.81 -7.31 37.09
N TYR A 28 -22.77 -6.98 36.22
CA TYR A 28 -22.56 -6.98 34.78
C TYR A 28 -21.58 -5.89 34.36
N ILE A 29 -21.69 -4.67 34.88
CA ILE A 29 -20.71 -3.60 34.58
C ILE A 29 -19.31 -4.03 35.01
N ALA A 30 -19.15 -4.58 36.22
CA ALA A 30 -17.85 -5.06 36.72
C ALA A 30 -17.28 -6.16 35.81
N THR A 31 -18.12 -7.11 35.40
CA THR A 31 -17.77 -8.18 34.46
C THR A 31 -17.37 -7.62 33.09
N MET A 32 -18.13 -6.67 32.54
CA MET A 32 -17.81 -6.01 31.28
C MET A 32 -16.49 -5.25 31.36
N LYS A 33 -16.22 -4.56 32.47
CA LYS A 33 -14.96 -3.85 32.68
C LYS A 33 -13.78 -4.82 32.76
N TRP A 34 -13.92 -5.93 33.48
CA TRP A 34 -12.89 -6.96 33.58
C TRP A 34 -12.53 -7.56 32.22
N TYR A 35 -13.51 -8.04 31.45
CA TYR A 35 -13.27 -8.70 30.16
C TYR A 35 -12.74 -7.79 29.05
N ASN A 36 -12.86 -6.46 29.20
CA ASN A 36 -12.40 -5.49 28.21
C ASN A 36 -11.12 -4.76 28.65
N ASP A 37 -10.37 -5.30 29.61
CA ASP A 37 -9.15 -4.66 30.17
C ASP A 37 -9.40 -3.19 30.53
N PHE A 38 -10.55 -2.86 31.12
CA PHE A 38 -11.02 -1.47 31.22
C PHE A 38 -10.05 -0.58 32.01
N GLY A 39 -9.25 -1.15 32.92
CA GLY A 39 -8.21 -0.42 33.65
C GLY A 39 -7.20 0.31 32.76
N GLU A 40 -6.98 -0.14 31.53
CA GLU A 40 -6.07 0.49 30.56
C GLU A 40 -6.47 1.94 30.25
N ILE A 41 -7.76 2.29 30.30
CA ILE A 41 -8.21 3.65 29.92
C ILE A 41 -7.77 4.72 30.92
N TYR A 42 -7.38 4.32 32.12
CA TYR A 42 -7.02 5.22 33.21
C TYR A 42 -5.54 5.64 33.19
N GLN A 43 -4.73 5.11 32.27
CA GLN A 43 -3.34 5.54 32.12
C GLN A 43 -3.26 7.04 31.79
N ASP A 44 -2.33 7.73 32.45
CA ASP A 44 -2.03 9.14 32.23
C ASP A 44 -0.60 9.46 32.76
N PRO A 45 0.41 9.66 31.89
CA PRO A 45 0.35 9.51 30.43
C PRO A 45 0.21 8.03 30.02
N PHE A 46 -0.16 7.79 28.76
CA PHE A 46 -0.09 6.44 28.17
C PHE A 46 1.37 6.02 27.97
N GLU A 47 1.65 4.73 28.20
CA GLU A 47 3.00 4.19 28.08
C GLU A 47 3.58 4.32 26.65
N TYR A 48 2.72 4.17 25.63
CA TYR A 48 3.06 4.32 24.23
C TYR A 48 1.89 4.88 23.40
N ALA A 49 2.23 5.52 22.28
CA ALA A 49 1.26 6.02 21.32
C ALA A 49 0.57 4.87 20.56
N GLY A 50 -0.74 4.98 20.34
CA GLY A 50 -1.51 3.99 19.59
C GLY A 50 -1.91 2.76 20.42
N THR A 51 -2.68 1.88 19.79
CA THR A 51 -3.01 0.54 20.31
C THR A 51 -3.02 -0.49 19.18
N SER A 52 -3.22 -1.77 19.47
CA SER A 52 -3.34 -2.77 18.39
C SER A 52 -4.66 -2.64 17.64
N ALA A 53 -4.65 -2.91 16.32
CA ALA A 53 -5.88 -2.97 15.53
C ALA A 53 -6.90 -3.97 16.10
N ASP A 54 -6.44 -5.00 16.81
CA ASP A 54 -7.29 -5.95 17.52
C ASP A 54 -8.01 -5.32 18.72
N ARG A 55 -7.31 -4.54 19.57
CA ARG A 55 -7.96 -3.80 20.66
C ARG A 55 -9.00 -2.82 20.10
N MET A 56 -8.65 -2.10 19.02
CA MET A 56 -9.60 -1.20 18.36
C MET A 56 -10.83 -1.92 17.82
N ARG A 57 -10.69 -3.09 17.17
CA ARG A 57 -11.87 -3.73 16.56
C ARG A 57 -12.69 -4.59 17.53
N THR A 58 -12.10 -5.08 18.62
CA THR A 58 -12.73 -6.10 19.48
C THR A 58 -13.14 -5.63 20.87
N ILE A 59 -12.63 -4.51 21.41
CA ILE A 59 -12.99 -4.05 22.77
C ILE A 59 -13.40 -2.57 22.86
N SER A 60 -13.02 -1.73 21.88
CA SER A 60 -13.25 -0.28 21.91
C SER A 60 -14.72 0.12 22.15
N LEU A 61 -15.65 -0.47 21.40
CA LEU A 61 -17.09 -0.22 21.53
C LEU A 61 -17.66 -0.77 22.85
N TRP A 62 -17.14 -1.91 23.32
CA TRP A 62 -17.63 -2.55 24.54
C TRP A 62 -17.21 -1.80 25.79
N ARG A 63 -16.07 -1.11 25.75
CA ARG A 63 -15.68 -0.14 26.78
C ARG A 63 -16.69 1.01 26.85
N LEU A 64 -17.15 1.53 25.70
CA LEU A 64 -18.21 2.53 25.67
C LEU A 64 -19.50 2.00 26.29
N PHE A 65 -19.92 0.77 25.95
CA PHE A 65 -21.11 0.15 26.53
C PHE A 65 -21.00 0.04 28.06
N ALA A 66 -19.84 -0.38 28.58
CA ALA A 66 -19.62 -0.47 30.02
C ALA A 66 -19.79 0.88 30.73
N VAL A 67 -19.30 1.99 30.13
CA VAL A 67 -19.52 3.34 30.66
C VAL A 67 -20.99 3.74 30.57
N LEU A 68 -21.63 3.53 29.42
CA LEU A 68 -23.01 3.92 29.18
C LEU A 68 -24.00 3.19 30.09
N MET A 69 -23.69 1.96 30.52
CA MET A 69 -24.46 1.20 31.49
C MET A 69 -24.30 1.68 32.93
N MET A 70 -23.28 2.49 33.25
CA MET A 70 -23.08 2.96 34.63
C MET A 70 -24.30 3.73 35.15
N PRO A 71 -24.65 3.54 36.44
CA PRO A 71 -25.76 4.24 37.06
C PRO A 71 -25.49 5.75 37.06
N SER A 72 -26.56 6.54 37.17
CA SER A 72 -26.49 8.01 37.08
C SER A 72 -27.57 8.69 37.92
N THR A 73 -28.05 8.03 38.98
CA THR A 73 -29.12 8.57 39.84
C THR A 73 -28.54 9.53 40.88
N THR A 74 -27.39 9.20 41.49
CA THR A 74 -26.72 10.08 42.46
C THR A 74 -25.68 10.97 41.80
N THR A 75 -25.33 12.08 42.46
CA THR A 75 -24.26 12.99 42.02
C THR A 75 -22.92 12.26 41.87
N GLU A 76 -22.57 11.41 42.84
CA GLU A 76 -21.34 10.61 42.80
C GLU A 76 -21.31 9.66 41.60
N GLN A 77 -22.40 8.96 41.32
CA GLN A 77 -22.51 8.06 40.17
C GLN A 77 -22.36 8.82 38.85
N LYS A 78 -22.99 10.00 38.72
CA LYS A 78 -22.81 10.87 37.55
C LYS A 78 -21.35 11.29 37.39
N GLN A 79 -20.68 11.68 38.47
CA GLN A 79 -19.27 12.06 38.46
C GLN A 79 -18.36 10.90 38.05
N MET A 80 -18.59 9.69 38.58
CA MET A 80 -17.84 8.48 38.20
C MET A 80 -18.04 8.14 36.72
N LYS A 81 -19.27 8.22 36.22
CA LYS A 81 -19.60 7.97 34.81
C LYS A 81 -18.92 9.00 33.89
N ILE A 82 -18.95 10.29 34.25
CA ILE A 82 -18.27 11.35 33.50
C ILE A 82 -16.74 11.15 33.53
N ARG A 83 -16.17 10.79 34.68
CA ARG A 83 -14.73 10.47 34.82
C ARG A 83 -14.34 9.35 33.86
N ASP A 84 -15.07 8.25 33.88
CA ASP A 84 -14.79 7.09 33.02
C ASP A 84 -14.98 7.42 31.54
N MET A 85 -15.98 8.22 31.19
CA MET A 85 -16.17 8.69 29.82
C MET A 85 -15.03 9.58 29.34
N LYS A 86 -14.53 10.50 30.18
CA LYS A 86 -13.36 11.34 29.87
C LYS A 86 -12.09 10.51 29.71
N ALA A 87 -11.86 9.54 30.59
CA ALA A 87 -10.72 8.62 30.49
C ALA A 87 -10.79 7.78 29.20
N LEU A 88 -11.97 7.28 28.86
CA LEU A 88 -12.21 6.54 27.62
C LEU A 88 -11.97 7.41 26.37
N GLY A 89 -12.39 8.68 26.39
CA GLY A 89 -12.09 9.64 25.32
C GLY A 89 -10.59 9.85 25.11
N ARG A 90 -9.81 9.99 26.21
CA ARG A 90 -8.34 10.04 26.13
C ARG A 90 -7.75 8.76 25.57
N TRP A 91 -8.28 7.60 25.96
CA TRP A 91 -7.85 6.32 25.40
C TRP A 91 -8.13 6.23 23.90
N TYR A 92 -9.29 6.67 23.41
CA TYR A 92 -9.57 6.70 21.97
C TYR A 92 -8.60 7.60 21.20
N ALA A 93 -8.31 8.79 21.74
CA ALA A 93 -7.34 9.70 21.14
C ALA A 93 -5.95 9.04 21.04
N ASN A 94 -5.46 8.43 22.12
CA ASN A 94 -4.19 7.71 22.10
C ASN A 94 -4.22 6.51 21.15
N ALA A 95 -5.27 5.68 21.21
CA ALA A 95 -5.40 4.44 20.44
C ALA A 95 -5.32 4.66 18.92
N LEU A 96 -5.83 5.81 18.45
CA LEU A 96 -5.84 6.24 17.05
C LEU A 96 -4.66 7.17 16.68
N SER A 97 -3.78 7.48 17.63
CA SER A 97 -2.55 8.23 17.35
C SER A 97 -1.56 7.35 16.55
N PRO A 98 -0.88 7.91 15.53
CA PRO A 98 0.16 7.20 14.81
C PRO A 98 1.31 6.76 15.73
N ASN A 99 1.71 5.49 15.62
CA ASN A 99 2.90 4.97 16.28
C ASN A 99 4.04 4.85 15.26
N GLU A 100 5.21 5.40 15.58
CA GLU A 100 6.37 5.37 14.68
C GLU A 100 7.04 4.00 14.57
N GLY A 101 6.93 3.16 15.60
CA GLY A 101 7.58 1.85 15.67
C GLY A 101 6.84 0.79 14.86
N LEU A 102 6.80 -0.45 15.35
CA LEU A 102 6.12 -1.56 14.68
C LEU A 102 4.71 -1.85 15.27
N ALA A 103 4.36 -1.27 16.42
CA ALA A 103 3.03 -1.34 17.05
C ALA A 103 2.07 -0.25 16.56
N GLY A 104 0.93 -0.09 17.23
CA GLY A 104 -0.08 0.90 16.86
C GLY A 104 -0.94 0.46 15.69
N THR A 105 -2.09 1.11 15.57
CA THR A 105 -3.05 0.85 14.51
C THR A 105 -2.70 1.65 13.26
N LEU A 106 -2.22 2.89 13.42
CA LEU A 106 -1.83 3.78 12.34
C LEU A 106 -0.35 4.12 12.40
N LYS A 107 0.22 4.40 11.22
CA LYS A 107 1.59 4.88 11.03
C LYS A 107 1.62 6.34 10.63
N PRO A 108 2.79 7.00 10.69
CA PRO A 108 2.92 8.39 10.25
C PRO A 108 2.50 8.63 8.78
N ASP A 109 2.69 7.67 7.87
CA ASP A 109 2.15 7.75 6.49
C ASP A 109 0.70 7.22 6.38
N HIS A 110 0.04 6.97 7.51
CA HIS A 110 -1.34 6.55 7.69
C HIS A 110 -1.71 5.19 7.08
N VAL A 111 -0.72 4.37 6.69
CA VAL A 111 -0.99 2.94 6.56
C VAL A 111 -1.27 2.34 7.94
N GLY A 112 -2.07 1.29 8.01
CA GLY A 112 -2.41 0.70 9.30
C GLY A 112 -1.86 -0.69 9.54
N TYR A 113 -1.27 -0.89 10.70
CA TYR A 113 -0.51 -2.07 11.03
C TYR A 113 -1.29 -3.10 11.83
N HIS A 114 -0.95 -4.35 11.54
CA HIS A 114 -1.16 -5.45 12.47
C HIS A 114 -0.05 -6.48 12.24
N HIS A 115 0.35 -7.22 13.29
CA HIS A 115 1.48 -8.14 13.20
C HIS A 115 2.78 -7.51 12.67
N ASN A 116 3.06 -6.27 13.07
CA ASN A 116 4.29 -5.51 12.76
C ASN A 116 4.47 -5.09 11.28
N SER A 117 3.43 -5.14 10.44
CA SER A 117 3.46 -4.55 9.08
C SER A 117 2.07 -4.11 8.63
N TYR A 118 2.00 -3.47 7.46
CA TYR A 118 0.74 -3.04 6.86
C TYR A 118 -0.16 -4.23 6.52
N TYR A 119 -1.42 -4.14 6.94
CA TYR A 119 -2.42 -5.18 6.73
C TYR A 119 -3.67 -4.57 6.11
N ALA A 120 -3.78 -4.63 4.78
CA ALA A 120 -4.85 -3.92 4.04
C ALA A 120 -6.15 -4.71 3.94
N SER A 121 -6.09 -6.04 3.97
CA SER A 121 -7.23 -6.93 3.73
C SER A 121 -8.01 -7.33 4.99
N ALA A 122 -7.47 -7.03 6.18
CA ALA A 122 -8.04 -7.38 7.48
C ALA A 122 -7.43 -6.51 8.58
N TYR A 123 -7.93 -6.65 9.81
CA TYR A 123 -7.50 -5.88 10.98
C TYR A 123 -7.74 -4.37 10.86
N THR A 124 -6.84 -3.64 10.23
CA THR A 124 -6.87 -2.18 10.06
C THR A 124 -8.19 -1.65 9.48
N PRO A 125 -8.77 -2.22 8.40
CA PRO A 125 -10.07 -1.80 7.89
C PRO A 125 -11.16 -1.80 8.98
N HIS A 126 -11.20 -2.85 9.78
CA HIS A 126 -12.18 -3.01 10.86
C HIS A 126 -11.89 -2.06 12.03
N ALA A 127 -10.61 -1.84 12.36
CA ALA A 127 -10.20 -0.91 13.40
C ALA A 127 -10.57 0.53 13.05
N LEU A 128 -10.32 0.96 11.81
CA LEU A 128 -10.70 2.27 11.30
C LEU A 128 -12.22 2.44 11.21
N HIS A 129 -12.94 1.42 10.75
CA HIS A 129 -14.41 1.43 10.80
C HIS A 129 -14.91 1.64 12.23
N LYS A 130 -14.31 0.95 13.21
CA LYS A 130 -14.69 1.11 14.63
C LYS A 130 -14.34 2.48 15.17
N GLY A 131 -13.17 3.01 14.83
CA GLY A 131 -12.76 4.38 15.17
C GLY A 131 -13.75 5.42 14.62
N ALA A 132 -14.09 5.33 13.33
CA ALA A 132 -15.06 6.20 12.68
C ALA A 132 -16.46 6.10 13.30
N PHE A 133 -16.91 4.87 13.62
CA PHE A 133 -18.21 4.67 14.26
C PHE A 133 -18.27 5.30 15.66
N ILE A 134 -17.22 5.11 16.47
CA ILE A 134 -17.13 5.71 17.81
C ILE A 134 -17.08 7.23 17.70
N GLU A 135 -16.30 7.76 16.76
CA GLU A 135 -16.23 9.19 16.51
C GLU A 135 -17.61 9.76 16.16
N TYR A 136 -18.33 9.14 15.23
CA TYR A 136 -19.70 9.53 14.89
C TYR A 136 -20.60 9.54 16.12
N LEU A 137 -20.65 8.44 16.90
CA LEU A 137 -21.48 8.34 18.11
C LEU A 137 -21.21 9.44 19.14
N LEU A 138 -19.99 9.98 19.19
CA LEU A 138 -19.60 11.01 20.16
C LEU A 138 -19.65 12.43 19.60
N SER A 139 -19.60 12.59 18.28
CA SER A 139 -19.42 13.87 17.57
C SER A 139 -20.46 14.94 17.91
N GLY A 140 -21.72 14.55 18.15
CA GLY A 140 -22.82 15.45 18.54
C GLY A 140 -22.92 15.74 20.05
N THR A 141 -21.91 15.37 20.84
CA THR A 141 -21.94 15.46 22.32
C THR A 141 -20.75 16.23 22.86
N SER A 142 -20.77 16.56 24.17
CA SER A 142 -19.62 17.14 24.87
C SER A 142 -18.42 16.18 25.01
N PHE A 143 -18.54 14.93 24.55
CA PHE A 143 -17.48 13.92 24.52
C PHE A 143 -16.90 13.71 23.10
N ALA A 144 -17.21 14.59 22.15
CA ALA A 144 -16.65 14.55 20.81
C ALA A 144 -15.12 14.44 20.83
N LEU A 145 -14.57 13.57 19.97
CA LEU A 145 -13.12 13.40 19.85
C LEU A 145 -12.48 14.66 19.24
N GLY A 146 -11.23 14.95 19.58
CA GLY A 146 -10.51 16.13 19.09
C GLY A 146 -10.26 16.14 17.57
N ALA A 147 -9.99 17.33 17.02
CA ALA A 147 -9.74 17.51 15.58
C ALA A 147 -8.56 16.67 15.07
N GLU A 148 -7.50 16.51 15.87
CA GLU A 148 -6.35 15.66 15.57
C GLU A 148 -6.77 14.19 15.38
N THR A 149 -7.52 13.62 16.33
CA THR A 149 -8.03 12.25 16.24
C THR A 149 -8.94 12.04 15.03
N ARG A 150 -9.85 12.99 14.76
CA ARG A 150 -10.70 12.96 13.55
C ARG A 150 -9.84 13.01 12.27
N GLY A 151 -8.78 13.82 12.29
CA GLY A 151 -7.79 13.90 11.22
C GLY A 151 -7.12 12.56 10.94
N HIS A 152 -6.66 11.85 11.97
CA HIS A 152 -6.04 10.53 11.82
C HIS A 152 -7.01 9.48 11.27
N ILE A 153 -8.26 9.45 11.74
CA ILE A 153 -9.29 8.56 11.20
C ILE A 153 -9.50 8.85 9.71
N LYS A 154 -9.72 10.13 9.36
CA LYS A 154 -9.90 10.55 7.96
C LYS A 154 -8.71 10.15 7.09
N LYS A 155 -7.47 10.44 7.51
CA LYS A 155 -6.25 10.09 6.76
C LYS A 155 -6.03 8.59 6.63
N GLY A 156 -6.42 7.80 7.62
CA GLY A 156 -6.44 6.33 7.53
C GLY A 156 -7.41 5.84 6.45
N LEU A 157 -8.64 6.37 6.42
CA LEU A 157 -9.64 6.04 5.40
C LEU A 157 -9.21 6.52 4.00
N GLU A 158 -8.68 7.73 3.86
CA GLU A 158 -8.08 8.22 2.61
C GLU A 158 -7.00 7.27 2.10
N THR A 159 -6.10 6.82 2.99
CA THR A 159 -5.04 5.88 2.61
C THR A 159 -5.61 4.55 2.13
N MET A 160 -6.66 4.02 2.76
CA MET A 160 -7.28 2.77 2.31
C MET A 160 -7.91 2.87 0.92
N ARG A 161 -8.62 3.96 0.60
CA ARG A 161 -9.18 4.17 -0.76
C ARG A 161 -8.12 4.44 -1.81
N ILE A 162 -6.99 5.06 -1.43
CA ILE A 162 -5.86 5.28 -2.34
C ILE A 162 -5.18 3.95 -2.69
N VAL A 163 -4.95 3.09 -1.69
CA VAL A 163 -4.28 1.80 -1.88
C VAL A 163 -5.16 0.81 -2.65
N SER A 164 -6.47 0.83 -2.44
CA SER A 164 -7.41 -0.10 -3.10
C SER A 164 -7.73 0.35 -4.53
N VAL A 165 -7.99 -0.56 -5.47
CA VAL A 165 -8.38 -0.20 -6.84
C VAL A 165 -9.69 0.59 -6.82
N LYS A 166 -10.78 -0.01 -6.37
CA LYS A 166 -11.98 0.67 -5.84
C LYS A 166 -12.39 0.07 -4.50
N TYR A 167 -12.41 -1.26 -4.40
CA TYR A 167 -12.73 -2.02 -3.20
C TYR A 167 -11.66 -3.01 -2.73
N SER A 168 -10.82 -3.50 -3.64
CA SER A 168 -9.79 -4.51 -3.37
C SER A 168 -8.42 -3.86 -3.22
N SER A 169 -7.69 -4.25 -2.19
CA SER A 169 -6.28 -3.87 -2.00
C SER A 169 -5.35 -4.81 -2.77
N PRO A 170 -4.12 -4.37 -3.11
CA PRO A 170 -3.16 -5.22 -3.79
C PRO A 170 -2.91 -6.52 -3.02
N ASN A 171 -2.86 -7.65 -3.72
CA ASN A 171 -2.62 -8.95 -3.10
C ASN A 171 -1.39 -8.94 -2.17
N SER A 172 -0.35 -8.20 -2.54
CA SER A 172 0.92 -8.14 -1.82
C SER A 172 0.83 -7.56 -0.40
N VAL A 173 -0.22 -6.79 -0.07
CA VAL A 173 -0.46 -6.21 1.27
C VAL A 173 -1.56 -6.92 2.07
N SER A 174 -2.02 -8.08 1.59
CA SER A 174 -3.14 -8.81 2.16
C SER A 174 -2.78 -9.76 3.32
N GLY A 175 -1.51 -9.74 3.78
CA GLY A 175 -1.00 -10.63 4.82
C GLY A 175 -1.32 -12.10 4.52
N ARG A 176 -1.84 -12.85 5.51
CA ARG A 176 -2.23 -14.26 5.33
C ARG A 176 -3.57 -14.48 4.62
N PHE A 177 -4.20 -13.43 4.13
CA PHE A 177 -5.47 -13.51 3.43
C PHE A 177 -5.29 -13.05 1.98
N PRO A 178 -4.46 -13.74 1.18
CA PRO A 178 -4.19 -13.34 -0.20
C PRO A 178 -5.47 -13.37 -1.05
N GLY A 179 -5.44 -12.68 -2.17
CA GLY A 179 -6.51 -12.55 -3.15
C GLY A 179 -6.45 -11.18 -3.81
N PHE A 180 -6.59 -11.15 -5.14
CA PHE A 180 -6.60 -9.90 -5.90
C PHE A 180 -7.97 -9.22 -5.89
N SER A 181 -9.07 -9.98 -5.88
CA SER A 181 -10.44 -9.46 -5.71
C SER A 181 -11.00 -9.88 -4.34
N ARG A 182 -10.82 -9.03 -3.32
CA ARG A 182 -11.28 -9.30 -1.94
C ARG A 182 -12.36 -8.34 -1.45
N ASN A 183 -12.51 -7.20 -2.13
CA ASN A 183 -13.55 -6.19 -1.89
C ASN A 183 -13.67 -5.79 -0.41
N ILE A 184 -12.53 -5.60 0.28
CA ILE A 184 -12.54 -5.32 1.72
C ILE A 184 -13.22 -3.98 2.03
N LEU A 185 -13.06 -2.97 1.18
CA LEU A 185 -13.73 -1.69 1.36
C LEU A 185 -15.24 -1.78 1.15
N ALA A 186 -15.74 -2.65 0.25
CA ALA A 186 -17.18 -2.89 0.11
C ALA A 186 -17.80 -3.46 1.41
N LYS A 187 -16.99 -4.01 2.31
CA LYS A 187 -17.42 -4.51 3.63
C LYS A 187 -17.16 -3.54 4.78
N SER A 188 -16.51 -2.41 4.51
CA SER A 188 -16.13 -1.42 5.52
C SER A 188 -16.49 0.01 5.15
N PHE A 189 -17.12 0.25 4.00
CA PHE A 189 -17.46 1.60 3.51
C PHE A 189 -18.42 2.41 4.41
N PRO A 190 -19.24 1.84 5.32
CA PRO A 190 -19.99 2.67 6.28
C PRO A 190 -19.08 3.57 7.14
N ALA A 191 -17.81 3.20 7.31
CA ALA A 191 -16.81 4.05 7.95
C ALA A 191 -16.70 5.45 7.31
N TYR A 192 -16.89 5.54 6.00
CA TYR A 192 -16.83 6.79 5.24
C TYR A 192 -18.08 7.63 5.48
N ALA A 193 -19.24 7.00 5.65
CA ALA A 193 -20.47 7.69 6.05
C ALA A 193 -20.35 8.27 7.47
N TYR A 194 -19.76 7.51 8.41
CA TYR A 194 -19.58 7.97 9.78
C TYR A 194 -18.73 9.24 9.89
N VAL A 195 -17.63 9.34 9.12
CA VAL A 195 -16.82 10.57 9.10
C VAL A 195 -17.43 11.70 8.25
N ALA A 196 -18.48 11.41 7.48
CA ALA A 196 -19.14 12.38 6.60
C ALA A 196 -20.18 13.23 7.33
N ALA A 197 -20.56 12.89 8.55
CA ALA A 197 -21.61 13.57 9.29
C ALA A 197 -21.29 13.70 10.78
N THR A 198 -21.92 14.69 11.42
CA THR A 198 -22.00 14.75 12.89
C THR A 198 -23.29 14.05 13.33
N ALA A 199 -23.21 13.24 14.38
CA ALA A 199 -24.39 12.61 14.95
C ALA A 199 -25.38 13.67 15.44
N PRO A 200 -26.69 13.44 15.25
CA PRO A 200 -27.71 14.39 15.64
C PRO A 200 -27.81 14.54 17.17
N ALA A 201 -28.23 15.73 17.60
CA ALA A 201 -28.66 15.93 18.97
C ALA A 201 -29.97 15.15 19.25
N LEU A 202 -30.27 14.93 20.52
CA LEU A 202 -31.59 14.45 20.90
C LEU A 202 -32.60 15.60 20.80
N ASN A 203 -33.81 15.28 20.33
CA ASN A 203 -34.96 16.18 20.43
C ASN A 203 -35.40 16.31 21.89
N ASP A 204 -36.26 17.29 22.20
CA ASP A 204 -36.75 17.55 23.56
C ASP A 204 -37.51 16.35 24.17
N ASP A 205 -38.10 15.50 23.33
CA ASP A 205 -38.79 14.26 23.72
C ASP A 205 -37.84 13.07 23.94
N GLY A 206 -36.53 13.27 23.76
CA GLY A 206 -35.49 12.25 23.89
C GLY A 206 -35.34 11.33 22.68
N SER A 207 -36.07 11.57 21.58
CA SER A 207 -35.85 10.89 20.31
C SER A 207 -34.60 11.41 19.60
N LEU A 208 -34.07 10.64 18.65
CA LEU A 208 -32.90 11.05 17.87
C LEU A 208 -33.33 12.10 16.83
N GLY A 209 -32.67 13.26 16.82
CA GLY A 209 -32.90 14.29 15.80
C GLY A 209 -32.38 13.90 14.41
N GLU A 210 -32.48 14.84 13.47
CA GLU A 210 -32.00 14.65 12.10
C GLU A 210 -30.52 14.98 11.93
N ILE A 211 -29.83 14.27 11.03
CA ILE A 211 -28.45 14.58 10.65
C ILE A 211 -28.43 15.94 9.91
N SER A 212 -28.05 16.99 10.64
CA SER A 212 -28.05 18.36 10.12
C SER A 212 -26.71 18.75 9.47
N THR A 213 -25.59 18.24 10.00
CA THR A 213 -24.24 18.69 9.64
C THR A 213 -23.48 17.64 8.85
N LEU A 214 -23.03 18.01 7.63
CA LEU A 214 -22.24 17.17 6.73
C LEU A 214 -20.85 17.78 6.47
N ASN A 215 -19.86 16.92 6.24
CA ASN A 215 -18.56 17.29 5.71
C ASN A 215 -18.50 16.93 4.23
N ASN A 216 -18.57 17.94 3.35
CA ASN A 216 -18.69 17.71 1.90
C ASN A 216 -17.60 16.79 1.35
N ASP A 217 -16.32 17.00 1.67
CA ASP A 217 -15.23 16.16 1.15
C ASP A 217 -15.38 14.70 1.55
N ASN A 218 -15.78 14.45 2.80
CA ASN A 218 -15.98 13.09 3.31
C ASN A 218 -17.25 12.45 2.71
N VAL A 219 -18.31 13.24 2.46
CA VAL A 219 -19.52 12.78 1.75
C VAL A 219 -19.14 12.31 0.36
N LYS A 220 -18.33 13.06 -0.40
CA LYS A 220 -17.90 12.66 -1.75
C LYS A 220 -17.18 11.31 -1.74
N MET A 221 -16.29 11.09 -0.76
CA MET A 221 -15.60 9.80 -0.57
C MET A 221 -16.58 8.65 -0.27
N PHE A 222 -17.58 8.91 0.58
CA PHE A 222 -18.63 7.95 0.90
C PHE A 222 -19.45 7.58 -0.35
N LEU A 223 -19.97 8.58 -1.07
CA LEU A 223 -20.81 8.37 -2.25
C LEU A 223 -20.10 7.56 -3.34
N ARG A 224 -18.79 7.77 -3.54
CA ARG A 224 -18.00 6.98 -4.51
C ARG A 224 -17.89 5.50 -4.14
N LEU A 225 -18.01 5.15 -2.85
CA LEU A 225 -17.96 3.76 -2.37
C LEU A 225 -19.35 3.18 -2.13
N TYR A 226 -20.38 4.03 -2.00
CA TYR A 226 -21.77 3.63 -1.88
C TYR A 226 -22.43 3.49 -3.25
N ASP A 227 -21.87 2.59 -4.06
CA ASP A 227 -22.32 2.34 -5.43
C ASP A 227 -23.13 1.05 -5.49
N THR A 228 -24.45 1.17 -5.51
CA THR A 228 -25.40 0.04 -5.56
C THR A 228 -25.46 -0.65 -6.93
N THR A 229 -24.66 -0.23 -7.91
CA THR A 229 -24.49 -1.00 -9.15
C THR A 229 -23.43 -2.09 -8.99
N GLU A 230 -22.59 -1.99 -7.95
CA GLU A 230 -21.51 -2.95 -7.67
C GLU A 230 -22.03 -4.14 -6.87
N SER A 231 -21.86 -5.35 -7.42
CA SER A 231 -22.31 -6.60 -6.78
C SER A 231 -21.84 -6.74 -5.33
N ALA A 232 -20.57 -6.43 -5.03
CA ALA A 232 -20.04 -6.54 -3.68
C ALA A 232 -20.68 -5.56 -2.66
N VAL A 233 -21.18 -4.42 -3.12
CA VAL A 233 -21.92 -3.46 -2.29
C VAL A 233 -23.35 -3.95 -2.08
N ASN A 234 -24.01 -4.43 -3.14
CA ASN A 234 -25.35 -5.01 -3.03
C ASN A 234 -25.36 -6.26 -2.14
N ASP A 235 -24.35 -7.12 -2.26
CA ASP A 235 -24.17 -8.27 -1.37
C ASP A 235 -24.06 -7.81 0.09
N TYR A 236 -23.30 -6.76 0.38
CA TYR A 236 -23.18 -6.22 1.73
C TYR A 236 -24.52 -5.68 2.26
N LEU A 237 -25.23 -4.89 1.45
CA LEU A 237 -26.50 -4.27 1.84
C LEU A 237 -27.65 -5.29 1.94
N GLY A 238 -27.63 -6.32 1.11
CA GLY A 238 -28.66 -7.36 1.00
C GLY A 238 -28.41 -8.60 1.85
N ASP A 239 -27.20 -8.79 2.40
CA ASP A 239 -26.82 -9.95 3.23
C ASP A 239 -27.87 -10.23 4.32
N GLY A 240 -28.27 -9.19 5.06
CA GLY A 240 -29.28 -9.28 6.11
C GLY A 240 -28.93 -10.22 7.28
N THR A 241 -27.79 -10.90 7.24
CA THR A 241 -27.38 -11.85 8.27
C THR A 241 -26.86 -11.14 9.53
N ILE A 242 -27.37 -11.55 10.69
CA ILE A 242 -26.85 -11.09 11.99
C ILE A 242 -25.55 -11.86 12.26
N PHE A 243 -24.44 -11.31 11.80
CA PHE A 243 -23.14 -11.97 11.89
C PHE A 243 -22.63 -11.99 13.35
N THR A 244 -22.56 -13.17 13.97
CA THR A 244 -21.99 -13.34 15.32
C THR A 244 -20.46 -13.44 15.21
N ASN A 245 -19.77 -12.34 15.52
CA ASN A 245 -18.31 -12.26 15.42
C ASN A 245 -17.72 -11.40 16.54
N ILE A 246 -16.40 -11.38 16.64
CA ILE A 246 -15.64 -10.67 17.67
C ILE A 246 -15.73 -9.13 17.55
N TYR A 247 -16.39 -8.61 16.51
CA TYR A 247 -16.58 -7.18 16.23
C TYR A 247 -18.00 -6.88 15.72
N TYR A 248 -18.46 -5.64 15.92
CA TYR A 248 -19.82 -5.19 15.55
C TYR A 248 -19.83 -4.52 14.17
N LEU A 249 -20.22 -5.18 13.10
CA LEU A 249 -20.36 -4.55 11.77
C LEU A 249 -21.72 -4.92 11.17
N ASN A 250 -22.10 -4.27 10.08
CA ASN A 250 -23.33 -4.57 9.34
C ASN A 250 -24.61 -4.48 10.20
N SER A 251 -24.92 -3.29 10.72
CA SER A 251 -26.14 -3.06 11.51
C SER A 251 -27.20 -2.28 10.73
N ILE A 252 -28.48 -2.49 11.05
CA ILE A 252 -29.58 -1.69 10.48
C ILE A 252 -29.36 -0.19 10.73
N GLY A 253 -28.88 0.19 11.91
CA GLY A 253 -28.53 1.58 12.20
C GLY A 253 -27.45 2.15 11.26
N SER A 254 -26.52 1.33 10.77
CA SER A 254 -25.54 1.77 9.77
C SER A 254 -26.19 2.08 8.42
N ILE A 255 -27.20 1.29 8.01
CA ILE A 255 -27.96 1.52 6.78
C ILE A 255 -28.74 2.83 6.89
N ASN A 256 -29.45 3.05 8.00
CA ASN A 256 -30.22 4.29 8.22
C ASN A 256 -29.33 5.54 8.16
N ILE A 257 -28.12 5.48 8.74
CA ILE A 257 -27.15 6.59 8.68
C ILE A 257 -26.70 6.84 7.24
N MET A 258 -26.35 5.78 6.51
CA MET A 258 -25.92 5.89 5.11
C MET A 258 -27.02 6.44 4.21
N GLU A 259 -28.26 5.97 4.37
CA GLU A 259 -29.43 6.45 3.62
C GLU A 259 -29.74 7.91 3.92
N ALA A 260 -29.72 8.31 5.19
CA ALA A 260 -29.94 9.70 5.59
C ALA A 260 -28.89 10.64 4.99
N ILE A 261 -27.60 10.25 5.07
CA ILE A 261 -26.50 11.03 4.48
C ILE A 261 -26.62 11.09 2.96
N SER A 262 -26.89 9.96 2.29
CA SER A 262 -27.03 9.91 0.83
C SER A 262 -28.21 10.75 0.34
N THR A 263 -29.37 10.66 1.00
CA THR A 263 -30.57 11.44 0.66
C THR A 263 -30.31 12.93 0.79
N LYS A 264 -29.64 13.33 1.87
CA LYS A 264 -29.30 14.72 2.11
C LYS A 264 -28.24 15.24 1.13
N ALA A 265 -27.24 14.42 0.83
CA ALA A 265 -26.23 14.75 -0.17
C ALA A 265 -26.86 15.00 -1.55
N ASN A 266 -27.82 14.16 -1.96
CA ASN A 266 -28.60 14.34 -3.18
C ASN A 266 -29.40 15.65 -3.16
N ALA A 267 -30.07 15.97 -2.05
CA ALA A 267 -30.81 17.23 -1.89
C ALA A 267 -29.88 18.47 -1.94
N MET A 268 -28.60 18.30 -1.60
CA MET A 268 -27.56 19.34 -1.67
C MET A 268 -26.76 19.30 -2.98
N SER A 269 -27.09 18.41 -3.92
CA SER A 269 -26.36 18.19 -5.17
C SER A 269 -24.85 17.92 -4.97
N ILE A 270 -24.51 17.18 -3.91
CA ILE A 270 -23.14 16.71 -3.67
C ILE A 270 -22.95 15.41 -4.46
N GLU A 271 -22.06 15.44 -5.45
CA GLU A 271 -21.72 14.29 -6.26
C GLU A 271 -20.58 13.45 -5.66
N ALA A 272 -20.52 12.18 -6.02
CA ALA A 272 -19.37 11.33 -5.70
C ALA A 272 -18.05 11.94 -6.22
N GLU A 273 -16.96 11.74 -5.48
CA GLU A 273 -15.64 12.11 -5.99
C GLU A 273 -15.25 11.24 -7.19
N SER A 274 -14.39 11.77 -8.06
CA SER A 274 -13.70 10.94 -9.05
C SER A 274 -12.66 10.04 -8.38
N SER A 275 -12.20 9.02 -9.09
CA SER A 275 -11.11 8.15 -8.62
C SER A 275 -9.85 8.98 -8.28
N PRO A 276 -9.16 8.71 -7.16
CA PRO A 276 -7.97 9.46 -6.77
C PRO A 276 -6.90 9.40 -7.86
N LYS A 277 -6.26 10.53 -8.14
CA LYS A 277 -5.20 10.68 -9.15
C LYS A 277 -3.88 11.10 -8.49
N GLY A 278 -2.79 10.37 -8.77
CA GLY A 278 -1.46 10.67 -8.22
C GLY A 278 -0.56 9.46 -8.08
N CYS A 279 0.55 9.63 -7.38
CA CYS A 279 1.51 8.58 -7.02
C CYS A 279 1.95 8.73 -5.55
N TRP A 280 1.82 7.67 -4.75
CA TRP A 280 2.08 7.69 -3.31
C TRP A 280 3.11 6.65 -2.92
N ALA A 281 4.22 7.09 -2.34
CA ALA A 281 5.17 6.24 -1.62
C ALA A 281 4.68 6.03 -0.18
N LYS A 282 4.34 4.79 0.16
CA LYS A 282 3.96 4.34 1.51
C LYS A 282 5.06 3.45 2.05
N ASN A 283 6.15 4.07 2.52
CA ASN A 283 7.38 3.38 2.87
C ASN A 283 7.27 2.56 4.17
N TYR A 284 6.31 2.86 5.06
CA TYR A 284 5.94 1.92 6.12
C TYR A 284 5.31 0.62 5.59
N ALA A 285 4.93 0.55 4.32
CA ALA A 285 4.47 -0.69 3.68
C ALA A 285 5.44 -1.21 2.61
N ALA A 286 6.61 -0.55 2.41
CA ALA A 286 7.50 -0.77 1.27
C ALA A 286 6.72 -0.81 -0.06
N LEU A 287 5.78 0.13 -0.22
CA LEU A 287 4.76 0.13 -1.26
C LEU A 287 4.74 1.47 -2.01
N VAL A 288 4.64 1.43 -3.34
CA VAL A 288 4.30 2.60 -4.16
C VAL A 288 3.03 2.30 -4.93
N ILE A 289 2.10 3.27 -5.00
CA ILE A 289 0.85 3.16 -5.75
C ILE A 289 0.73 4.36 -6.69
N GLN A 290 0.54 4.11 -7.98
CA GLN A 290 0.14 5.11 -8.96
C GLN A 290 -1.31 4.89 -9.38
N ARG A 291 -2.05 5.98 -9.52
CA ARG A 291 -3.41 5.98 -10.06
C ARG A 291 -3.57 7.06 -11.12
N ARG A 292 -4.22 6.71 -12.22
CA ARG A 292 -4.86 7.65 -13.15
C ARG A 292 -6.21 7.05 -13.53
N ASP A 293 -7.16 7.92 -13.85
CA ASP A 293 -8.53 7.50 -14.16
C ASP A 293 -9.02 6.49 -13.10
N ASP A 294 -9.60 5.36 -13.50
CA ASP A 294 -10.05 4.30 -12.56
C ASP A 294 -9.02 3.21 -12.29
N TRP A 295 -7.86 3.24 -12.95
CA TRP A 295 -6.85 2.20 -12.81
C TRP A 295 -5.86 2.52 -11.69
N ALA A 296 -5.26 1.46 -11.14
CA ALA A 296 -4.21 1.55 -10.14
C ALA A 296 -3.07 0.57 -10.47
N VAL A 297 -1.83 1.04 -10.32
CA VAL A 297 -0.63 0.21 -10.37
C VAL A 297 0.07 0.28 -9.04
N SER A 298 0.42 -0.87 -8.45
CA SER A 298 1.14 -0.91 -7.18
C SER A 298 2.37 -1.79 -7.27
N VAL A 299 3.45 -1.39 -6.60
CA VAL A 299 4.67 -2.18 -6.47
C VAL A 299 5.00 -2.34 -4.99
N LYS A 300 5.15 -3.59 -4.54
CA LYS A 300 5.48 -3.92 -3.15
C LYS A 300 6.80 -4.70 -3.05
N GLY A 301 7.69 -4.21 -2.20
CA GLY A 301 8.86 -4.92 -1.72
C GLY A 301 8.75 -5.30 -0.24
N PHE A 302 9.91 -5.56 0.36
CA PHE A 302 10.08 -5.73 1.80
C PHE A 302 11.53 -5.40 2.16
N SER A 303 11.82 -5.12 3.42
CA SER A 303 13.11 -4.58 3.89
C SER A 303 13.51 -5.22 5.22
N LYS A 304 14.54 -4.68 5.87
CA LYS A 304 14.91 -5.04 7.25
C LYS A 304 13.85 -4.69 8.30
N PHE A 305 12.81 -3.90 7.96
CA PHE A 305 11.76 -3.46 8.90
C PHE A 305 10.33 -3.71 8.43
N VAL A 306 10.13 -4.04 7.16
CA VAL A 306 8.84 -4.44 6.60
C VAL A 306 8.99 -5.87 6.10
N TRP A 307 8.17 -6.79 6.58
CA TRP A 307 8.29 -8.21 6.23
C TRP A 307 7.61 -8.58 4.90
N ASP A 308 7.94 -9.78 4.39
CA ASP A 308 7.56 -10.29 3.07
C ASP A 308 6.13 -10.84 2.93
N PHE A 309 5.76 -11.88 3.68
CA PHE A 309 4.44 -12.52 3.64
C PHE A 309 4.06 -13.07 5.02
N GLU A 310 2.78 -13.40 5.19
CA GLU A 310 2.30 -14.11 6.38
C GLU A 310 1.52 -15.34 5.94
N ALA A 311 1.70 -16.47 6.62
CA ALA A 311 0.97 -17.70 6.36
C ALA A 311 0.51 -18.40 7.65
N SER A 312 -0.35 -19.38 7.52
CA SER A 312 -0.66 -20.39 8.54
C SER A 312 -0.85 -21.74 7.85
N GLY A 313 -1.04 -22.82 8.61
CA GLY A 313 -1.27 -24.14 8.03
C GLY A 313 -2.51 -24.24 7.11
N LYS A 314 -3.41 -23.25 7.14
CA LYS A 314 -4.64 -23.22 6.32
C LYS A 314 -4.86 -21.92 5.53
N GLN A 315 -3.88 -21.02 5.51
CA GLN A 315 -4.03 -19.68 4.93
C GLN A 315 -2.70 -19.21 4.34
N ASN A 316 -2.71 -18.79 3.07
CA ASN A 316 -1.55 -18.33 2.31
C ASN A 316 -0.35 -19.30 2.31
N VAL A 317 -0.63 -20.60 2.18
CA VAL A 317 0.40 -21.65 2.33
C VAL A 317 1.57 -21.49 1.35
N PHE A 318 1.32 -20.93 0.15
CA PHE A 318 2.31 -20.79 -0.94
C PHE A 318 2.76 -19.34 -1.18
N GLY A 319 2.54 -18.44 -0.22
CA GLY A 319 2.74 -16.99 -0.38
C GLY A 319 4.18 -16.47 -0.40
N LEU A 320 5.19 -17.34 -0.44
CA LEU A 320 6.62 -17.00 -0.26
C LEU A 320 7.09 -15.79 -1.09
N TYR A 321 6.63 -15.68 -2.34
CA TYR A 321 7.06 -14.65 -3.28
C TYR A 321 6.16 -13.40 -3.37
N GLN A 322 5.16 -13.28 -2.49
CA GLN A 322 4.14 -12.23 -2.52
C GLN A 322 4.68 -10.79 -2.46
N SER A 323 5.89 -10.59 -1.92
CA SER A 323 6.56 -9.27 -1.82
C SER A 323 7.90 -9.19 -2.52
N HIS A 324 8.22 -10.10 -3.45
CA HIS A 324 9.48 -10.10 -4.21
C HIS A 324 9.49 -9.04 -5.32
N GLY A 325 9.03 -7.81 -5.01
CA GLY A 325 8.80 -6.74 -5.99
C GLY A 325 7.54 -6.92 -6.81
N ALA A 326 6.48 -7.46 -6.20
CA ALA A 326 5.24 -7.73 -6.91
C ALA A 326 4.65 -6.42 -7.45
N LEU A 327 4.36 -6.40 -8.74
CA LEU A 327 3.76 -5.29 -9.47
C LEU A 327 2.36 -5.70 -9.93
N LEU A 328 1.33 -5.13 -9.32
CA LEU A 328 -0.05 -5.32 -9.76
C LEU A 328 -0.45 -4.17 -10.68
N VAL A 329 -0.94 -4.49 -11.88
CA VAL A 329 -1.65 -3.57 -12.78
C VAL A 329 -3.13 -3.92 -12.74
N ALA A 330 -3.97 -2.99 -12.29
CA ALA A 330 -5.40 -3.19 -12.18
C ALA A 330 -6.15 -2.07 -12.90
N ASN A 331 -6.89 -2.43 -13.96
CA ASN A 331 -7.63 -1.46 -14.77
C ASN A 331 -8.99 -1.11 -14.16
N SER A 332 -9.53 -2.03 -13.36
CA SER A 332 -10.80 -1.93 -12.62
C SER A 332 -10.91 -3.08 -11.61
N GLU A 333 -11.93 -3.09 -10.75
CA GLU A 333 -12.23 -4.26 -9.90
C GLU A 333 -12.53 -5.52 -10.70
N GLU A 334 -13.23 -5.38 -11.84
CA GLU A 334 -13.53 -6.51 -12.71
C GLU A 334 -12.26 -7.16 -13.27
N SER A 335 -11.28 -6.34 -13.67
CA SER A 335 -10.01 -6.83 -14.23
C SER A 335 -9.22 -7.71 -13.24
N LEU A 336 -9.41 -7.51 -11.93
CA LEU A 336 -8.73 -8.29 -10.89
C LEU A 336 -9.15 -9.76 -10.87
N LYS A 337 -10.35 -10.09 -11.40
CA LYS A 337 -10.82 -11.48 -11.50
C LYS A 337 -9.96 -12.36 -12.39
N THR A 338 -9.17 -11.75 -13.28
CA THR A 338 -8.19 -12.48 -14.12
C THR A 338 -6.96 -12.94 -13.33
N HIS A 339 -6.72 -12.38 -12.15
CA HIS A 339 -5.66 -12.79 -11.23
C HIS A 339 -6.24 -13.67 -10.11
N ASP A 340 -6.50 -14.93 -10.45
CA ASP A 340 -7.21 -15.87 -9.57
C ASP A 340 -6.26 -16.85 -8.89
N ILE A 341 -5.90 -16.57 -7.64
CA ILE A 341 -4.96 -17.38 -6.87
C ILE A 341 -5.52 -18.75 -6.45
N ASP A 342 -6.83 -18.95 -6.51
CA ASP A 342 -7.47 -20.16 -5.98
C ASP A 342 -7.67 -21.21 -7.09
N ASN A 343 -7.50 -20.87 -8.37
CA ASN A 343 -7.73 -21.81 -9.49
C ASN A 343 -6.54 -21.86 -10.46
N GLY A 344 -5.67 -22.88 -10.33
CA GLY A 344 -4.57 -23.15 -11.27
C GLY A 344 -3.42 -22.13 -11.25
N TRP A 345 -3.34 -21.28 -10.23
CA TRP A 345 -2.36 -20.19 -10.14
C TRP A 345 -0.93 -20.68 -9.99
N ASP A 346 0.00 -20.18 -10.80
CA ASP A 346 1.42 -20.39 -10.59
C ASP A 346 1.94 -19.39 -9.54
N TRP A 347 2.10 -19.89 -8.30
CA TRP A 347 2.60 -19.14 -7.14
C TRP A 347 4.04 -18.64 -7.28
N THR A 348 4.79 -19.11 -8.29
CA THR A 348 6.13 -18.58 -8.61
C THR A 348 6.10 -17.40 -9.58
N ARG A 349 4.93 -17.10 -10.16
CA ARG A 349 4.75 -16.10 -11.22
C ARG A 349 3.77 -15.01 -10.83
N HIS A 350 3.97 -14.43 -9.65
CA HIS A 350 3.30 -13.18 -9.32
C HIS A 350 3.79 -12.07 -10.27
N PRO A 351 2.90 -11.29 -10.91
CA PRO A 351 3.30 -10.21 -11.80
C PRO A 351 4.35 -9.26 -11.17
N GLY A 352 5.38 -8.88 -11.93
CA GLY A 352 6.51 -8.04 -11.52
C GLY A 352 7.58 -8.71 -10.67
N THR A 353 7.31 -9.87 -10.07
CA THR A 353 8.29 -10.52 -9.18
C THR A 353 9.46 -11.13 -9.97
N THR A 354 10.63 -11.11 -9.36
CA THR A 354 11.79 -11.94 -9.78
C THR A 354 11.94 -13.07 -8.76
N THR A 355 11.87 -14.32 -9.22
CA THR A 355 11.71 -15.51 -8.36
C THR A 355 12.50 -16.70 -8.90
N ILE A 356 12.68 -17.72 -8.07
CA ILE A 356 13.10 -19.06 -8.52
C ILE A 356 11.83 -19.88 -8.84
N LYS A 357 11.80 -20.55 -10.00
CA LYS A 357 10.68 -21.38 -10.48
C LYS A 357 10.61 -22.73 -9.74
N LEU A 358 10.30 -22.67 -8.45
CA LEU A 358 10.17 -23.84 -7.58
C LEU A 358 8.92 -24.68 -7.86
N ASN A 359 8.96 -25.93 -7.42
CA ASN A 359 7.76 -26.76 -7.30
C ASN A 359 6.90 -26.26 -6.13
N ILE A 360 5.59 -26.48 -6.22
CA ILE A 360 4.64 -25.89 -5.28
C ILE A 360 4.86 -26.31 -3.81
N ASP A 361 5.29 -27.55 -3.53
CA ASP A 361 5.60 -27.98 -2.15
C ASP A 361 6.86 -27.30 -1.58
N GLN A 362 7.76 -26.82 -2.43
CA GLN A 362 8.97 -26.11 -2.02
C GLN A 362 8.70 -24.64 -1.67
N LEU A 363 7.49 -24.13 -1.95
CA LEU A 363 7.07 -22.80 -1.52
C LEU A 363 6.59 -22.76 -0.06
N ILE A 364 6.48 -23.93 0.58
CA ILE A 364 5.98 -24.04 1.96
C ILE A 364 7.12 -23.76 2.93
N SER A 365 7.20 -22.51 3.39
CA SER A 365 8.15 -22.11 4.42
C SER A 365 7.69 -22.53 5.82
N GLU A 366 8.65 -22.87 6.68
CA GLU A 366 8.45 -23.17 8.10
C GLU A 366 8.05 -21.91 8.89
N ASN A 367 8.78 -20.81 8.68
CA ASN A 367 8.46 -19.52 9.28
C ASN A 367 7.74 -18.60 8.28
N ARG A 368 7.43 -17.39 8.75
CA ARG A 368 6.69 -16.35 8.04
C ARG A 368 7.13 -14.99 8.55
N ARG A 369 6.76 -13.94 7.82
CA ARG A 369 7.12 -12.55 8.14
C ARG A 369 8.64 -12.39 8.21
N TYR A 370 9.34 -12.83 7.17
CA TYR A 370 10.78 -12.63 7.09
C TYR A 370 11.08 -11.19 6.71
N TYR A 371 12.12 -10.65 7.32
CA TYR A 371 12.77 -9.43 6.89
C TYR A 371 13.99 -9.79 6.05
N GLN A 372 14.32 -8.94 5.09
CA GLN A 372 15.55 -9.12 4.32
C GLN A 372 16.68 -8.22 4.87
N PRO A 373 17.97 -8.55 4.65
CA PRO A 373 19.07 -7.79 5.25
C PRO A 373 19.30 -6.42 4.58
N LYS A 374 18.71 -6.15 3.41
CA LYS A 374 18.92 -4.89 2.68
C LYS A 374 18.02 -3.77 3.18
N ARG A 375 18.55 -2.55 3.05
CA ARG A 375 17.92 -1.32 3.57
C ARG A 375 16.91 -0.72 2.60
N LEU A 376 17.11 -0.88 1.29
CA LEU A 376 16.29 -0.25 0.26
C LEU A 376 15.13 -1.15 -0.18
N ALA A 377 13.91 -0.76 0.19
CA ALA A 377 12.68 -1.15 -0.50
C ALA A 377 11.59 -0.09 -0.25
N GLY A 378 11.06 0.50 -1.31
CA GLY A 378 10.04 1.55 -1.24
C GLY A 378 10.24 2.60 -2.33
N GLY A 379 9.83 3.84 -2.10
CA GLY A 379 9.80 4.85 -3.16
C GLY A 379 9.94 6.30 -2.75
N VAL A 380 9.85 7.15 -3.77
CA VAL A 380 9.71 8.62 -3.69
C VAL A 380 8.50 9.04 -4.52
N SER A 381 7.82 10.09 -4.07
CA SER A 381 6.79 10.81 -4.81
C SER A 381 7.26 12.24 -5.07
N LEU A 382 6.96 12.78 -6.25
CA LEU A 382 7.23 14.16 -6.65
C LEU A 382 5.93 14.77 -7.17
N VAL A 383 5.44 15.85 -6.54
CA VAL A 383 4.30 16.63 -7.05
C VAL A 383 4.74 17.46 -8.25
N GLY A 384 5.92 18.09 -8.16
CA GLY A 384 6.49 18.84 -9.27
C GLY A 384 5.69 20.11 -9.58
N GLY A 385 5.74 20.55 -10.83
CA GLY A 385 4.96 21.70 -11.31
C GLY A 385 3.50 21.39 -11.64
N GLY A 386 2.98 20.22 -11.26
CA GLY A 386 1.62 19.76 -11.62
C GLY A 386 0.66 19.59 -10.45
N ASP A 387 -0.57 19.16 -10.80
CA ASP A 387 -1.66 18.97 -9.84
C ASP A 387 -1.65 17.59 -9.16
N TYR A 388 -0.81 16.66 -9.63
CA TYR A 388 -0.75 15.31 -9.14
C TYR A 388 0.68 14.76 -9.22
N SER A 389 1.01 13.87 -8.30
CA SER A 389 2.37 13.33 -8.19
C SER A 389 2.70 12.23 -9.20
N ALA A 390 3.98 12.19 -9.57
CA ALA A 390 4.66 11.04 -10.15
C ALA A 390 5.53 10.36 -9.08
N GLY A 391 6.19 9.25 -9.42
CA GLY A 391 7.02 8.56 -8.43
C GLY A 391 7.91 7.46 -8.99
N ILE A 392 8.67 6.86 -8.09
CA ILE A 392 9.64 5.80 -8.38
C ILE A 392 9.59 4.78 -7.24
N PHE A 393 9.65 3.49 -7.58
CA PHE A 393 9.96 2.40 -6.66
C PHE A 393 11.39 1.90 -6.88
N GLY A 394 12.09 1.58 -5.79
CA GLY A 394 13.40 0.94 -5.81
C GLY A 394 13.51 -0.13 -4.73
N MET A 395 14.20 -1.23 -5.04
CA MET A 395 14.49 -2.29 -4.09
C MET A 395 15.83 -2.94 -4.39
N GLU A 396 16.64 -3.10 -3.35
CA GLU A 396 17.77 -4.02 -3.34
C GLU A 396 17.34 -5.24 -2.55
N PHE A 397 17.40 -6.43 -3.16
CA PHE A 397 16.97 -7.67 -2.55
C PHE A 397 18.15 -8.59 -2.30
N SER A 398 18.15 -9.19 -1.12
CA SER A 398 18.91 -10.39 -0.81
C SER A 398 17.97 -11.36 -0.12
N GLN A 399 17.97 -12.61 -0.55
CA GLN A 399 17.11 -13.64 0.01
C GLN A 399 17.32 -13.75 1.53
N PRO A 400 16.24 -13.66 2.34
CA PRO A 400 16.30 -14.00 3.76
C PRO A 400 16.72 -15.46 3.97
N PRO A 401 17.18 -15.84 5.17
CA PRO A 401 17.44 -17.24 5.50
C PRO A 401 16.11 -18.01 5.66
N TYR A 402 15.44 -18.26 4.53
CA TYR A 402 14.19 -19.03 4.50
C TYR A 402 14.43 -20.43 5.03
N ARG A 403 13.59 -20.84 5.98
CA ARG A 403 13.61 -22.17 6.58
C ARG A 403 12.44 -22.99 6.06
N PHE A 404 12.68 -24.28 5.87
CA PHE A 404 11.72 -25.23 5.33
C PHE A 404 11.55 -26.39 6.31
N PRO A 405 10.35 -26.99 6.39
CA PRO A 405 10.07 -28.08 7.33
C PRO A 405 11.12 -29.21 7.29
N GLU A 406 11.40 -29.81 8.45
CA GLU A 406 12.28 -30.97 8.53
C GLU A 406 11.77 -32.11 7.62
N GLY A 407 12.69 -32.76 6.91
CA GLY A 407 12.34 -33.80 5.93
C GLY A 407 11.78 -33.28 4.60
N SER A 408 11.60 -31.96 4.42
CA SER A 408 11.31 -31.37 3.11
C SER A 408 12.59 -30.95 2.37
N PHE A 409 12.44 -30.63 1.08
CA PHE A 409 13.51 -30.03 0.28
C PHE A 409 13.98 -28.72 0.93
N GLN A 410 15.25 -28.64 1.30
CA GLN A 410 15.86 -27.43 1.84
C GLN A 410 16.31 -26.54 0.67
N LEU A 411 16.04 -25.24 0.76
CA LEU A 411 16.45 -24.28 -0.26
C LEU A 411 17.58 -23.42 0.29
N ASP A 412 18.81 -23.90 0.11
CA ASP A 412 20.03 -23.15 0.40
C ASP A 412 20.43 -22.27 -0.80
N ILE A 413 19.43 -21.69 -1.46
CA ILE A 413 19.63 -20.84 -2.63
C ILE A 413 20.12 -19.46 -2.17
N ASN A 414 21.31 -19.07 -2.60
CA ASN A 414 21.67 -17.65 -2.53
C ASN A 414 20.96 -16.96 -3.69
N PHE A 415 20.16 -15.93 -3.43
CA PHE A 415 19.44 -15.21 -4.47
C PHE A 415 19.41 -13.72 -4.15
N SER A 416 19.77 -12.89 -5.14
CA SER A 416 19.79 -11.44 -5.01
C SER A 416 19.45 -10.78 -6.36
N PHE A 417 18.92 -9.56 -6.28
CA PHE A 417 18.71 -8.71 -7.46
C PHE A 417 18.48 -7.27 -7.00
N LYS A 418 18.56 -6.35 -7.95
CA LYS A 418 18.12 -4.95 -7.78
C LYS A 418 17.01 -4.67 -8.77
N LYS A 419 15.97 -3.98 -8.32
CA LYS A 419 14.83 -3.63 -9.16
C LYS A 419 14.40 -2.20 -8.96
N SER A 420 13.87 -1.59 -10.02
CA SER A 420 13.23 -0.29 -9.96
C SER A 420 12.06 -0.21 -10.92
N VAL A 421 11.06 0.59 -10.56
CA VAL A 421 9.92 0.92 -11.42
C VAL A 421 9.77 2.43 -11.44
N PHE A 422 9.85 3.03 -12.63
CA PHE A 422 9.65 4.46 -12.83
C PHE A 422 8.26 4.68 -13.41
N PHE A 423 7.49 5.55 -12.78
CA PHE A 423 6.10 5.76 -13.15
C PHE A 423 5.96 7.03 -14.02
N ALA A 424 5.81 6.83 -15.33
CA ALA A 424 5.68 7.86 -16.35
C ALA A 424 4.23 7.95 -16.84
N ASP A 425 3.36 8.55 -16.04
CA ASP A 425 1.91 8.65 -16.31
C ASP A 425 1.25 7.30 -16.61
N TYR A 426 0.93 6.96 -17.86
CA TYR A 426 0.36 5.65 -18.23
C TYR A 426 1.42 4.60 -18.61
N VAL A 427 2.72 4.93 -18.55
CA VAL A 427 3.85 4.04 -18.85
C VAL A 427 4.64 3.73 -17.59
N MET A 428 4.85 2.44 -17.31
CA MET A 428 5.63 1.97 -16.17
C MET A 428 6.91 1.33 -16.69
N ILE A 429 8.07 1.88 -16.34
CA ILE A 429 9.38 1.44 -16.85
C ILE A 429 10.05 0.58 -15.78
N CYS A 430 10.25 -0.70 -16.07
CA CYS A 430 10.70 -1.71 -15.13
C CYS A 430 12.14 -2.13 -15.46
N LEU A 431 13.07 -1.88 -14.54
CA LEU A 431 14.47 -2.27 -14.68
C LEU A 431 14.89 -3.26 -13.59
N GLY A 432 15.73 -4.22 -13.97
CA GLY A 432 16.41 -5.14 -13.07
C GLY A 432 17.88 -5.32 -13.41
N THR A 433 18.73 -5.48 -12.41
CA THR A 433 20.18 -5.78 -12.51
C THR A 433 20.63 -6.67 -11.36
N GLY A 434 21.84 -7.21 -11.43
CA GLY A 434 22.41 -7.99 -10.32
C GLY A 434 21.68 -9.30 -10.05
N ILE A 435 20.85 -9.78 -10.98
CA ILE A 435 20.07 -11.00 -10.80
C ILE A 435 21.05 -12.17 -10.77
N THR A 436 21.25 -12.69 -9.57
CA THR A 436 22.24 -13.71 -9.30
C THR A 436 21.63 -14.77 -8.40
N SER A 437 21.78 -16.04 -8.78
CA SER A 437 21.52 -17.15 -7.85
C SER A 437 22.60 -18.23 -7.91
N SER A 438 22.75 -18.96 -6.81
CA SER A 438 23.56 -20.19 -6.74
C SER A 438 22.74 -21.29 -6.08
N GLU A 439 23.12 -22.55 -6.30
CA GLU A 439 22.41 -23.72 -5.77
C GLU A 439 20.91 -23.79 -6.17
N SER A 440 20.51 -23.09 -7.24
CA SER A 440 19.12 -23.09 -7.70
C SER A 440 18.79 -24.23 -8.65
N SER A 441 19.77 -25.05 -9.07
CA SER A 441 19.56 -26.13 -10.03
C SER A 441 18.56 -27.19 -9.52
N PRO A 442 17.64 -27.70 -10.37
CA PRO A 442 17.47 -27.41 -11.80
C PRO A 442 16.54 -26.22 -12.08
N TYR A 443 16.17 -25.43 -11.08
CA TYR A 443 15.20 -24.36 -11.18
C TYR A 443 15.78 -23.09 -11.81
N ILE A 444 15.03 -22.54 -12.76
CA ILE A 444 15.37 -21.27 -13.39
C ILE A 444 15.05 -20.09 -12.46
N THR A 445 15.81 -19.02 -12.59
CA THR A 445 15.42 -17.69 -12.14
C THR A 445 14.59 -17.01 -13.23
N GLN A 446 13.50 -16.34 -12.86
CA GLN A 446 12.58 -15.72 -13.81
C GLN A 446 12.06 -14.37 -13.30
N THR A 447 11.68 -13.48 -14.21
CA THR A 447 10.88 -12.27 -13.90
C THR A 447 9.54 -12.35 -14.61
N THR A 448 8.43 -12.23 -13.89
CA THR A 448 7.10 -12.36 -14.49
C THR A 448 6.58 -11.01 -14.98
N LEU A 449 6.14 -10.94 -16.24
CA LEU A 449 5.45 -9.76 -16.78
C LEU A 449 3.97 -9.80 -16.40
N PHE A 450 3.26 -10.87 -16.79
CA PHE A 450 1.86 -11.09 -16.45
C PHE A 450 1.51 -12.57 -16.35
N GLN A 451 0.42 -12.85 -15.61
CA GLN A 451 -0.26 -14.13 -15.52
C GLN A 451 -1.76 -13.83 -15.39
N THR A 452 -2.52 -14.13 -16.43
CA THR A 452 -3.95 -13.75 -16.53
C THR A 452 -4.83 -14.88 -17.03
N LYS A 453 -5.94 -15.12 -16.32
CA LYS A 453 -6.86 -16.26 -16.49
C LYS A 453 -7.85 -16.05 -17.65
N LEU A 454 -8.26 -17.15 -18.27
CA LEU A 454 -9.50 -17.25 -19.05
C LEU A 454 -10.72 -17.27 -18.10
N VAL A 455 -11.47 -16.17 -18.04
CA VAL A 455 -12.61 -16.03 -17.10
C VAL A 455 -13.91 -16.59 -17.68
N ASP A 456 -14.19 -16.34 -18.96
CA ASP A 456 -15.38 -16.83 -19.67
C ASP A 456 -14.97 -17.75 -20.82
N ALA A 457 -15.40 -19.01 -20.76
CA ALA A 457 -15.13 -19.99 -21.80
C ALA A 457 -16.01 -19.83 -23.04
N ALA A 458 -17.18 -19.21 -22.93
CA ALA A 458 -18.09 -18.95 -24.04
C ALA A 458 -17.65 -17.74 -24.87
N ALA A 459 -16.96 -16.79 -24.25
CA ALA A 459 -16.36 -15.63 -24.90
C ALA A 459 -14.86 -15.53 -24.53
N PRO A 460 -14.00 -16.39 -25.11
CA PRO A 460 -12.63 -16.51 -24.67
C PRO A 460 -11.84 -15.22 -24.91
N SER A 461 -11.21 -14.73 -23.84
CA SER A 461 -10.27 -13.61 -23.93
C SER A 461 -9.04 -14.00 -24.74
N SER A 462 -8.29 -12.99 -25.19
CA SER A 462 -7.10 -13.18 -26.04
C SER A 462 -5.94 -12.31 -25.56
N VAL A 463 -4.73 -12.72 -25.93
CA VAL A 463 -3.53 -11.89 -25.86
C VAL A 463 -3.08 -11.49 -27.26
N LEU A 464 -2.37 -10.36 -27.35
CA LEU A 464 -1.71 -9.94 -28.59
C LEU A 464 -0.21 -10.21 -28.45
N ILE A 465 0.39 -10.87 -29.44
CA ILE A 465 1.84 -11.05 -29.53
C ILE A 465 2.30 -10.40 -30.84
N ASN A 466 3.09 -9.34 -30.72
CA ASN A 466 3.41 -8.40 -31.79
C ASN A 466 2.14 -7.82 -32.43
N THR A 467 1.74 -8.37 -33.58
CA THR A 467 0.53 -7.98 -34.33
C THR A 467 -0.50 -9.10 -34.43
N THR A 468 -0.22 -10.28 -33.84
CA THR A 468 -1.07 -11.47 -33.96
C THR A 468 -1.83 -11.76 -32.67
N THR A 469 -3.15 -11.88 -32.78
CA THR A 469 -4.04 -12.21 -31.65
C THR A 469 -4.08 -13.72 -31.42
N HIS A 470 -4.02 -14.14 -30.16
CA HIS A 470 -4.08 -15.53 -29.73
C HIS A 470 -5.14 -15.72 -28.65
N SER A 471 -6.13 -16.57 -28.92
CA SER A 471 -7.17 -16.95 -27.96
C SER A 471 -6.61 -17.78 -26.81
N LEU A 472 -7.10 -17.52 -25.59
CA LEU A 472 -6.76 -18.35 -24.42
C LEU A 472 -7.33 -19.77 -24.47
N SER A 473 -8.27 -20.05 -25.38
CA SER A 473 -8.84 -21.38 -25.60
C SER A 473 -7.88 -22.36 -26.26
N THR A 474 -6.79 -21.89 -26.87
CA THR A 474 -5.87 -22.71 -27.66
C THR A 474 -4.49 -22.73 -27.00
N ASP A 475 -3.86 -23.90 -26.90
CA ASP A 475 -2.51 -24.00 -26.35
C ASP A 475 -1.52 -23.23 -27.23
N LEU A 476 -0.59 -22.52 -26.58
CA LEU A 476 0.44 -21.73 -27.25
C LEU A 476 1.72 -21.80 -26.42
N THR A 477 2.86 -21.95 -27.09
CA THR A 477 4.18 -21.76 -26.48
C THR A 477 5.05 -20.98 -27.44
N LYS A 478 5.55 -19.83 -26.99
CA LYS A 478 6.50 -18.97 -27.70
C LYS A 478 7.73 -18.80 -26.81
N GLU A 479 8.81 -19.47 -27.20
CA GLU A 479 10.11 -19.36 -26.53
C GLU A 479 10.88 -18.12 -27.03
N ALA A 480 11.98 -17.76 -26.37
CA ALA A 480 12.76 -16.57 -26.68
C ALA A 480 13.15 -16.41 -28.15
N THR A 481 13.49 -17.50 -28.84
CA THR A 481 13.90 -17.50 -30.26
C THR A 481 12.78 -17.10 -31.21
N PHE A 482 11.51 -17.15 -30.80
CA PHE A 482 10.39 -16.68 -31.61
C PHE A 482 10.43 -15.17 -31.88
N PHE A 483 11.01 -14.39 -30.97
CA PHE A 483 10.96 -12.93 -31.01
C PHE A 483 12.03 -12.27 -31.88
N GLY A 484 12.81 -13.06 -32.62
CA GLY A 484 13.81 -12.58 -33.58
C GLY A 484 15.25 -12.63 -33.08
N GLY A 485 16.10 -11.76 -33.63
CA GLY A 485 17.52 -11.65 -33.27
C GLY A 485 17.80 -10.73 -32.08
N GLU A 486 19.09 -10.47 -31.82
CA GLU A 486 19.57 -9.85 -30.57
C GLU A 486 19.00 -8.44 -30.26
N ASN A 487 18.56 -7.70 -31.28
CA ASN A 487 18.07 -6.32 -31.15
C ASN A 487 16.57 -6.14 -31.41
N PHE A 488 15.79 -7.23 -31.50
CA PHE A 488 14.37 -7.14 -31.77
C PHE A 488 13.57 -6.83 -30.51
N ALA A 489 12.72 -5.80 -30.59
CA ALA A 489 11.73 -5.52 -29.57
C ALA A 489 10.46 -6.34 -29.82
N ALA A 490 9.88 -6.88 -28.74
CA ALA A 490 8.56 -7.50 -28.76
C ALA A 490 7.52 -6.56 -28.16
N THR A 491 6.30 -6.61 -28.69
CA THR A 491 5.14 -5.98 -28.04
C THR A 491 4.11 -7.05 -27.67
N LEU A 492 3.64 -7.05 -26.43
CA LEU A 492 2.58 -7.94 -25.97
C LEU A 492 1.36 -7.13 -25.53
N ARG A 493 0.18 -7.75 -25.48
CA ARG A 493 -0.99 -7.22 -24.77
C ARG A 493 -1.66 -8.34 -23.97
N ASP A 494 -1.87 -8.12 -22.67
CA ASP A 494 -2.57 -9.07 -21.81
C ASP A 494 -4.09 -9.02 -22.00
N VAL A 495 -4.81 -9.92 -21.34
CA VAL A 495 -6.28 -10.03 -21.45
C VAL A 495 -7.02 -8.83 -20.85
N ASN A 496 -6.37 -8.07 -19.96
CA ASN A 496 -6.92 -6.85 -19.36
C ASN A 496 -6.68 -5.62 -20.26
N GLY A 497 -5.95 -5.80 -21.37
CA GLY A 497 -5.67 -4.76 -22.34
C GLY A 497 -4.39 -3.97 -22.07
N ASN A 498 -3.56 -4.37 -21.11
CA ASN A 498 -2.28 -3.71 -20.84
C ASN A 498 -1.24 -4.13 -21.87
N GLY A 499 -0.53 -3.16 -22.44
CA GLY A 499 0.54 -3.38 -23.39
C GLY A 499 1.89 -3.57 -22.69
N TYR A 500 2.75 -4.41 -23.24
CA TYR A 500 4.12 -4.60 -22.75
C TYR A 500 5.09 -4.41 -23.90
N TYR A 501 6.08 -3.53 -23.72
CA TYR A 501 7.21 -3.35 -24.64
C TYR A 501 8.45 -3.98 -24.03
N VAL A 502 9.07 -4.91 -24.74
CA VAL A 502 10.28 -5.62 -24.28
C VAL A 502 11.37 -5.41 -25.33
N PRO A 503 12.36 -4.52 -25.11
CA PRO A 503 13.51 -4.38 -26.01
C PRO A 503 14.33 -5.69 -26.01
N ASN A 504 15.06 -6.00 -27.08
CA ASN A 504 15.99 -7.16 -27.12
C ASN A 504 15.36 -8.46 -26.57
N ALA A 505 14.12 -8.74 -26.96
CA ALA A 505 13.24 -9.70 -26.29
C ALA A 505 13.85 -11.11 -26.18
N THR A 506 14.54 -11.55 -27.23
CA THR A 506 15.25 -12.84 -27.26
C THR A 506 16.40 -12.89 -26.25
N MET A 507 17.21 -11.83 -26.16
CA MET A 507 18.35 -11.76 -25.23
C MET A 507 17.94 -11.69 -23.76
N GLN A 508 16.76 -11.14 -23.50
CA GLN A 508 16.15 -11.13 -22.16
C GLN A 508 15.45 -12.45 -21.79
N GLY A 509 15.41 -13.42 -22.71
CA GLY A 509 14.74 -14.70 -22.48
C GLY A 509 13.22 -14.58 -22.39
N LEU A 510 12.58 -13.74 -23.21
CA LEU A 510 11.12 -13.57 -23.19
C LEU A 510 10.41 -14.86 -23.62
N ASN A 511 9.44 -15.29 -22.81
CA ASN A 511 8.59 -16.44 -23.07
C ASN A 511 7.12 -16.06 -22.91
N VAL A 512 6.26 -16.66 -23.74
CA VAL A 512 4.79 -16.55 -23.61
C VAL A 512 4.17 -17.93 -23.74
N LYS A 513 3.30 -18.29 -22.79
CA LYS A 513 2.58 -19.56 -22.80
C LYS A 513 1.10 -19.35 -22.55
N ILE A 514 0.26 -20.03 -23.34
CA ILE A 514 -1.16 -20.23 -23.06
C ILE A 514 -1.35 -21.72 -22.84
N SER A 515 -1.78 -22.11 -21.65
CA SER A 515 -2.08 -23.52 -21.36
C SER A 515 -3.00 -23.67 -20.16
N LEU A 516 -3.54 -24.88 -19.98
CA LEU A 516 -4.06 -25.30 -18.68
C LEU A 516 -2.90 -25.30 -17.67
N GLN A 517 -3.09 -24.64 -16.54
CA GLN A 517 -2.18 -24.69 -15.40
C GLN A 517 -2.88 -25.45 -14.26
N THR A 518 -2.14 -26.36 -13.62
CA THR A 518 -2.59 -27.09 -12.44
C THR A 518 -1.77 -26.64 -11.23
N SER A 519 -2.44 -26.43 -10.10
CA SER A 519 -1.86 -25.90 -8.86
C SER A 519 -2.73 -26.30 -7.66
N ARG A 520 -2.60 -25.59 -6.53
CA ARG A 520 -3.45 -25.70 -5.34
C ARG A 520 -3.90 -24.32 -4.87
N ASP A 521 -5.05 -24.28 -4.20
CA ASP A 521 -5.58 -23.04 -3.62
C ASP A 521 -4.77 -22.59 -2.39
N GLN A 522 -5.02 -21.37 -1.91
CA GLN A 522 -4.24 -20.81 -0.80
C GLN A 522 -4.46 -21.51 0.57
N ARG A 523 -5.48 -22.36 0.69
CA ARG A 523 -5.96 -22.92 1.97
C ARG A 523 -5.27 -24.21 2.38
N GLY A 524 -4.56 -24.90 1.50
CA GLY A 524 -3.94 -26.16 1.90
C GLY A 524 -3.21 -26.93 0.81
N ARG A 525 -2.68 -28.09 1.22
CA ARG A 525 -1.81 -28.94 0.40
C ARG A 525 -2.54 -29.96 -0.47
N THR A 526 -3.87 -30.10 -0.33
CA THR A 526 -4.59 -31.27 -0.86
C THR A 526 -5.57 -30.96 -1.99
N ARG A 527 -6.10 -29.74 -2.08
CA ARG A 527 -7.06 -29.38 -3.13
C ARG A 527 -6.33 -28.92 -4.38
N GLU A 528 -6.18 -29.82 -5.33
CA GLU A 528 -5.73 -29.48 -6.67
C GLU A 528 -6.76 -28.61 -7.38
N THR A 529 -6.29 -27.61 -8.11
CA THR A 529 -7.11 -26.69 -8.88
C THR A 529 -6.47 -26.42 -10.23
N SER A 530 -7.28 -26.07 -11.22
CA SER A 530 -6.78 -25.82 -12.57
C SER A 530 -7.56 -24.73 -13.28
N ALA A 531 -6.88 -23.94 -14.10
CA ALA A 531 -7.51 -23.03 -15.05
C ALA A 531 -6.54 -22.70 -16.20
N ARG A 532 -7.07 -22.19 -17.32
CA ARG A 532 -6.25 -21.74 -18.45
C ARG A 532 -5.76 -20.32 -18.21
N TYR A 533 -4.46 -20.12 -18.39
CA TYR A 533 -3.79 -18.82 -18.25
C TYR A 533 -2.98 -18.50 -19.48
N ALA A 534 -2.90 -17.20 -19.79
CA ALA A 534 -1.79 -16.64 -20.55
C ALA A 534 -0.75 -16.08 -19.58
N THR A 535 0.50 -16.48 -19.76
CA THR A 535 1.61 -16.12 -18.87
C THR A 535 2.82 -15.69 -19.70
N ALA A 536 3.40 -14.54 -19.36
CA ALA A 536 4.63 -14.04 -19.97
C ALA A 536 5.72 -13.79 -18.92
N TRP A 537 6.94 -14.25 -19.19
CA TRP A 537 8.06 -14.10 -18.26
C TRP A 537 9.40 -13.99 -19.00
N LEU A 538 10.38 -13.41 -18.32
CA LEU A 538 11.79 -13.40 -18.73
C LEU A 538 12.49 -14.56 -18.01
N ASN A 539 13.17 -15.42 -18.76
CA ASN A 539 13.94 -16.54 -18.24
C ASN A 539 15.42 -16.15 -18.13
N HIS A 540 15.93 -16.06 -16.90
CA HIS A 540 17.32 -15.70 -16.62
C HIS A 540 18.26 -16.92 -16.57
N GLY A 541 17.73 -18.12 -16.73
CA GLY A 541 18.46 -19.38 -16.67
C GLY A 541 18.62 -19.93 -15.25
N ILE A 542 19.36 -21.04 -15.14
CA ILE A 542 19.75 -21.66 -13.87
C ILE A 542 21.03 -20.98 -13.38
N ASN A 543 21.11 -20.67 -12.08
CA ASN A 543 22.25 -19.99 -11.47
C ASN A 543 22.77 -18.79 -12.28
N PRO A 544 21.91 -17.82 -12.67
CA PRO A 544 22.38 -16.63 -13.35
C PRO A 544 23.45 -15.92 -12.53
N SER A 545 24.35 -15.23 -13.23
CA SER A 545 25.30 -14.29 -12.67
C SER A 545 25.10 -12.94 -13.33
N ASP A 546 24.81 -11.92 -12.51
CA ASP A 546 24.64 -10.52 -12.91
C ASP A 546 23.73 -10.30 -14.13
N LYS A 547 22.62 -11.05 -14.22
CA LYS A 547 21.61 -10.81 -15.26
C LYS A 547 20.79 -9.55 -14.94
N GLY A 548 20.12 -9.03 -15.96
CA GLY A 548 19.24 -7.87 -15.84
C GLY A 548 18.11 -7.91 -16.83
N TYR A 549 17.12 -7.02 -16.64
CA TYR A 549 15.99 -6.88 -17.55
C TYR A 549 15.57 -5.43 -17.71
N GLU A 550 14.86 -5.15 -18.80
CA GLU A 550 14.15 -3.91 -19.10
C GLU A 550 12.85 -4.24 -19.83
N TYR A 551 11.74 -3.69 -19.35
CA TYR A 551 10.49 -3.69 -20.09
C TYR A 551 9.65 -2.48 -19.66
N ALA A 552 8.70 -2.09 -20.50
CA ALA A 552 7.73 -1.06 -20.16
C ALA A 552 6.30 -1.60 -20.26
N ILE A 553 5.42 -1.12 -19.39
CA ILE A 553 3.99 -1.45 -19.38
C ILE A 553 3.19 -0.20 -19.78
N VAL A 554 2.29 -0.33 -20.74
CA VAL A 554 1.29 0.68 -21.12
C VAL A 554 -0.04 0.26 -20.51
N VAL A 555 -0.57 1.07 -19.59
CA VAL A 555 -1.76 0.70 -18.79
C VAL A 555 -3.03 1.28 -19.35
N SER A 556 -4.04 0.41 -19.53
CA SER A 556 -5.42 0.78 -19.92
C SER A 556 -5.51 1.74 -21.12
N LYS A 557 -4.76 1.46 -22.19
CA LYS A 557 -4.80 2.23 -23.45
C LYS A 557 -5.26 1.36 -24.63
N PRO A 558 -5.70 1.99 -25.74
CA PRO A 558 -5.98 1.28 -26.99
C PRO A 558 -4.80 0.42 -27.45
N SER A 559 -5.11 -0.68 -28.14
CA SER A 559 -4.12 -1.72 -28.46
C SER A 559 -2.92 -1.20 -29.25
N ASN A 560 -3.10 -0.18 -30.11
CA ASN A 560 -2.04 0.40 -30.93
C ASN A 560 -0.99 1.19 -30.13
N ILE A 561 -1.29 1.62 -28.89
CA ILE A 561 -0.40 2.50 -28.13
C ILE A 561 0.91 1.82 -27.74
N VAL A 562 0.92 0.49 -27.55
CA VAL A 562 2.18 -0.23 -27.28
C VAL A 562 3.08 -0.28 -28.52
N GLN A 563 2.51 -0.38 -29.72
CA GLN A 563 3.29 -0.29 -30.96
C GLN A 563 3.76 1.16 -31.20
N VAL A 564 2.95 2.17 -30.87
CA VAL A 564 3.39 3.58 -30.91
C VAL A 564 4.56 3.80 -29.95
N LEU A 565 4.51 3.24 -28.74
CA LEU A 565 5.64 3.27 -27.82
C LEU A 565 6.88 2.59 -28.44
N ALA A 566 6.72 1.38 -29.02
CA ALA A 566 7.82 0.68 -29.66
C ALA A 566 8.47 1.49 -30.80
N THR A 567 7.65 2.10 -31.66
CA THR A 567 8.11 2.98 -32.74
C THR A 567 8.87 4.19 -32.19
N ARG A 568 8.33 4.84 -31.14
CA ARG A 568 9.01 5.97 -30.49
C ARG A 568 10.35 5.55 -29.88
N GLN A 569 10.40 4.40 -29.18
CA GLN A 569 11.62 3.88 -28.57
C GLN A 569 12.71 3.51 -29.60
N ALA A 570 12.31 3.18 -30.83
CA ALA A 570 13.22 2.92 -31.95
C ALA A 570 13.67 4.19 -32.70
N SER A 571 13.15 5.36 -32.33
CA SER A 571 13.47 6.66 -32.95
C SER A 571 14.29 7.55 -32.01
N ASP A 572 14.65 8.75 -32.47
CA ASP A 572 15.25 9.79 -31.62
C ASP A 572 14.22 10.46 -30.68
N ASN A 573 12.92 10.26 -30.91
CA ASN A 573 11.83 10.78 -30.09
C ASN A 573 11.32 9.75 -29.06
N LYS A 574 12.23 9.27 -28.21
CA LYS A 574 11.94 8.24 -27.20
C LYS A 574 11.03 8.76 -26.10
N VAL A 575 10.09 7.94 -25.63
CA VAL A 575 9.28 8.24 -24.44
C VAL A 575 10.15 8.19 -23.18
N TYR A 576 11.12 7.28 -23.15
CA TYR A 576 12.11 7.22 -22.07
C TYR A 576 13.46 6.75 -22.57
N GLU A 577 14.50 7.14 -21.85
CA GLU A 577 15.89 6.76 -22.08
C GLU A 577 16.48 6.20 -20.79
N VAL A 578 16.98 4.96 -20.83
CA VAL A 578 17.78 4.40 -19.73
C VAL A 578 19.18 4.98 -19.83
N LEU A 579 19.45 6.02 -19.04
CA LEU A 579 20.72 6.73 -19.09
C LEU A 579 21.85 5.96 -18.37
N TYR A 580 21.50 5.18 -17.35
CA TYR A 580 22.44 4.39 -16.58
C TYR A 580 21.74 3.19 -15.93
N LYS A 581 22.31 2.00 -16.03
CA LYS A 581 21.72 0.77 -15.49
C LYS A 581 22.81 -0.24 -15.18
N ASP A 582 23.18 -0.31 -13.91
CA ASP A 582 24.08 -1.33 -13.38
C ASP A 582 23.74 -1.62 -11.91
N ASN A 583 24.64 -2.34 -11.22
CA ASN A 583 24.52 -2.66 -9.81
C ASN A 583 24.67 -1.46 -8.83
N LYS A 584 25.05 -0.27 -9.30
CA LYS A 584 25.26 0.92 -8.49
C LYS A 584 24.11 1.91 -8.61
N ALA A 585 23.50 2.04 -9.78
CA ALA A 585 22.29 2.86 -9.95
C ALA A 585 21.45 2.47 -11.16
N HIS A 586 20.16 2.79 -11.07
CA HIS A 586 19.25 2.85 -12.22
C HIS A 586 18.83 4.31 -12.44
N VAL A 587 19.05 4.84 -13.64
CA VAL A 587 18.75 6.22 -14.02
C VAL A 587 17.96 6.24 -15.31
N VAL A 588 16.79 6.86 -15.27
CA VAL A 588 15.89 6.97 -16.42
C VAL A 588 15.54 8.43 -16.64
N LYS A 589 15.65 8.88 -17.89
CA LYS A 589 15.07 10.14 -18.37
C LYS A 589 13.73 9.82 -19.03
N ILE A 590 12.70 10.59 -18.69
CA ILE A 590 11.34 10.42 -19.16
C ILE A 590 10.97 11.71 -19.89
N ASN A 591 10.68 11.59 -21.18
CA ASN A 591 10.35 12.71 -22.05
C ASN A 591 8.82 12.88 -22.13
N ASP A 592 8.36 14.10 -22.37
CA ASP A 592 6.93 14.45 -22.46
C ASP A 592 6.10 14.04 -21.23
N CYS A 593 6.72 14.06 -20.04
CA CYS A 593 6.11 13.64 -18.78
C CYS A 593 6.54 14.59 -17.65
N PRO A 594 5.61 15.04 -16.78
CA PRO A 594 4.19 14.68 -16.72
C PRO A 594 3.33 15.41 -17.77
N ARG A 595 3.93 16.31 -18.56
CA ARG A 595 3.28 17.12 -19.58
C ARG A 595 4.13 17.15 -20.86
N PRO A 596 3.51 17.40 -22.04
CA PRO A 596 4.24 17.54 -23.30
C PRO A 596 5.38 18.57 -23.20
N GLY A 597 6.55 18.24 -23.76
CA GLY A 597 7.72 19.13 -23.75
C GLY A 597 8.50 19.19 -22.44
N GLN A 598 8.03 18.56 -21.37
CA GLN A 598 8.74 18.51 -20.08
C GLN A 598 9.50 17.20 -19.89
N THR A 599 10.55 17.25 -19.07
CA THR A 599 11.41 16.10 -18.80
C THR A 599 11.46 15.79 -17.31
N GLN A 600 11.29 14.52 -16.98
CA GLN A 600 11.55 13.99 -15.65
C GLN A 600 12.77 13.08 -15.66
N TYR A 601 13.48 13.03 -14.53
CA TYR A 601 14.57 12.09 -14.30
C TYR A 601 14.33 11.34 -13.01
N GLY A 602 14.50 10.03 -13.07
CA GLY A 602 14.47 9.17 -11.91
C GLY A 602 15.82 8.56 -11.61
N TYR A 603 16.18 8.51 -10.33
CA TYR A 603 17.42 7.96 -9.83
C TYR A 603 17.13 7.00 -8.67
N VAL A 604 17.44 5.72 -8.87
CA VAL A 604 17.55 4.75 -7.78
C VAL A 604 19.03 4.47 -7.58
N ILE A 605 19.62 5.04 -6.52
CA ILE A 605 21.05 4.93 -6.24
C ILE A 605 21.26 3.91 -5.13
N PHE A 606 21.91 2.80 -5.49
CA PHE A 606 22.26 1.72 -4.57
C PHE A 606 23.62 1.96 -3.91
N ASP A 607 24.56 2.57 -4.64
CA ASP A 607 25.94 2.81 -4.19
C ASP A 607 26.36 4.28 -4.43
N LYS A 608 26.83 4.96 -3.38
CA LYS A 608 27.24 6.38 -3.42
C LYS A 608 28.49 6.67 -4.27
N SER A 609 29.27 5.64 -4.62
CA SER A 609 30.44 5.76 -5.49
C SER A 609 30.07 6.12 -6.93
N VAL A 610 28.82 5.86 -7.33
CA VAL A 610 28.33 6.11 -8.69
C VAL A 610 28.43 7.59 -9.07
N ARG A 611 28.66 7.83 -10.36
CA ARG A 611 28.52 9.14 -11.00
C ARG A 611 27.48 8.99 -12.08
N THR A 612 26.39 9.74 -11.97
CA THR A 612 25.21 9.55 -12.80
C THR A 612 25.09 10.63 -13.89
N PRO A 613 24.54 10.27 -15.06
CA PRO A 613 24.12 11.22 -16.09
C PRO A 613 22.84 11.99 -15.67
N GLY A 614 22.42 12.96 -16.50
CA GLY A 614 21.28 13.85 -16.18
C GLY A 614 21.60 14.91 -15.10
N PRO A 615 20.59 15.58 -14.51
CA PRO A 615 20.76 16.69 -13.57
C PRO A 615 21.46 16.31 -12.25
N VAL A 616 21.26 15.10 -11.72
CA VAL A 616 21.93 14.63 -10.50
C VAL A 616 23.23 13.94 -10.87
N ARG A 617 24.37 14.46 -10.39
CA ARG A 617 25.72 13.92 -10.66
C ARG A 617 26.12 12.82 -9.67
N ARG A 618 25.77 13.00 -8.39
CA ARG A 618 26.07 12.05 -7.30
C ARG A 618 25.31 12.41 -6.04
N VAL A 619 25.39 11.51 -5.06
CA VAL A 619 24.96 11.71 -3.67
C VAL A 619 26.12 11.40 -2.73
N ASP A 620 26.06 11.86 -1.48
CA ASP A 620 27.05 11.52 -0.44
C ASP A 620 26.67 10.29 0.39
N LYS A 621 25.38 9.92 0.40
CA LYS A 621 24.83 8.74 1.08
C LYS A 621 23.93 7.93 0.15
N ALA A 622 23.97 6.62 0.33
CA ALA A 622 23.16 5.63 -0.38
C ALA A 622 22.83 4.49 0.60
N PRO A 623 21.76 3.71 0.35
CA PRO A 623 20.84 3.84 -0.78
C PRO A 623 19.89 5.05 -0.65
N ILE A 624 19.52 5.66 -1.78
CA ILE A 624 18.60 6.80 -1.83
C ILE A 624 17.85 6.81 -3.18
N ILE A 625 16.62 7.32 -3.17
CA ILE A 625 15.85 7.55 -4.40
C ILE A 625 15.66 9.06 -4.58
N VAL A 626 15.96 9.55 -5.78
CA VAL A 626 15.80 10.95 -6.16
C VAL A 626 14.97 11.04 -7.44
N MET A 627 14.05 11.98 -7.49
CA MET A 627 13.27 12.30 -8.68
C MET A 627 13.40 13.79 -8.98
N VAL A 628 13.55 14.14 -10.25
CA VAL A 628 13.72 15.52 -10.72
C VAL A 628 12.74 15.80 -11.84
N GLU A 629 12.14 16.98 -11.84
CA GLU A 629 11.35 17.53 -12.94
C GLU A 629 11.94 18.86 -13.38
N GLU A 630 12.33 18.94 -14.65
CA GLU A 630 12.74 20.17 -15.32
C GLU A 630 11.52 20.73 -16.05
N VAL A 631 10.95 21.81 -15.51
CA VAL A 631 9.71 22.41 -16.05
C VAL A 631 10.03 23.38 -17.18
N ASP A 632 11.08 24.18 -17.01
CA ASP A 632 11.61 25.14 -17.98
C ASP A 632 13.12 25.38 -17.71
N SER A 633 13.74 26.35 -18.37
CA SER A 633 15.17 26.66 -18.19
C SER A 633 15.55 27.18 -16.80
N ASN A 634 14.57 27.62 -16.02
CA ASN A 634 14.75 28.35 -14.77
C ASN A 634 14.15 27.62 -13.55
N ASN A 635 13.30 26.61 -13.73
CA ASN A 635 12.60 25.94 -12.63
C ASN A 635 12.90 24.43 -12.58
N LEU A 636 13.40 24.01 -11.42
CA LEU A 636 13.71 22.62 -11.09
C LEU A 636 12.92 22.19 -9.85
N TYR A 637 12.17 21.10 -9.96
CA TYR A 637 11.62 20.40 -8.79
C TYR A 637 12.45 19.16 -8.53
N ILE A 638 12.80 18.93 -7.26
CA ILE A 638 13.58 17.76 -6.86
C ILE A 638 13.03 17.18 -5.56
N ALA A 639 12.76 15.88 -5.58
CA ALA A 639 12.35 15.11 -4.42
C ALA A 639 13.39 14.05 -4.08
N ALA A 640 13.66 13.86 -2.79
CA ALA A 640 14.48 12.79 -2.28
C ALA A 640 13.72 12.01 -1.19
N SER A 641 13.96 10.70 -1.15
CA SER A 641 13.45 9.81 -0.10
C SER A 641 14.51 8.76 0.23
N SER A 642 14.64 8.46 1.52
CA SER A 642 15.32 7.26 2.01
C SER A 642 14.26 6.25 2.44
N PRO A 643 13.93 5.24 1.62
CA PRO A 643 12.96 4.22 2.01
C PRO A 643 13.39 3.37 3.22
N ASP A 644 14.67 3.40 3.60
CA ASP A 644 15.09 2.87 4.91
C ASP A 644 14.39 3.68 6.01
N LEU A 645 13.42 3.07 6.68
CA LEU A 645 12.75 3.66 7.86
C LEU A 645 13.75 4.00 8.97
N ASN A 646 14.96 3.44 8.93
CA ASN A 646 16.08 3.79 9.78
C ASN A 646 15.71 3.82 11.26
N PHE A 647 14.94 2.82 11.71
CA PHE A 647 14.60 2.68 13.10
C PHE A 647 15.86 2.54 13.95
N ASN A 648 15.81 3.03 15.19
CA ASN A 648 16.84 2.87 16.23
C ASN A 648 16.97 1.42 16.75
N ILE A 649 16.81 0.44 15.87
CA ILE A 649 17.01 -0.99 16.13
C ILE A 649 18.40 -1.36 15.59
N THR A 650 19.30 -1.74 16.49
CA THR A 650 20.71 -2.01 16.15
C THR A 650 20.97 -3.44 15.68
N ARG A 651 20.14 -4.40 16.10
CA ARG A 651 20.27 -5.80 15.69
C ARG A 651 19.53 -6.11 14.39
N VAL A 652 19.93 -7.20 13.74
CA VAL A 652 19.24 -7.74 12.58
C VAL A 652 17.93 -8.40 13.03
N LEU A 653 16.83 -8.05 12.36
CA LEU A 653 15.58 -8.78 12.44
C LEU A 653 15.54 -9.75 11.27
N GLU A 654 15.34 -11.04 11.54
CA GLU A 654 15.19 -12.06 10.48
C GLU A 654 13.72 -12.43 10.29
N VAL A 655 12.98 -12.59 11.40
CA VAL A 655 11.57 -12.97 11.39
C VAL A 655 10.75 -12.15 12.39
N GLY A 656 9.47 -11.94 12.07
CA GLY A 656 8.56 -11.12 12.88
C GLY A 656 8.37 -11.57 14.33
N SER A 657 8.61 -12.85 14.66
CA SER A 657 8.54 -13.39 16.03
C SER A 657 9.69 -12.91 16.92
N GLN A 658 10.81 -12.49 16.34
CA GLN A 658 11.95 -11.99 17.10
C GLN A 658 11.71 -10.58 17.66
N VAL A 659 10.76 -9.81 17.12
CA VAL A 659 10.52 -8.40 17.53
C VAL A 659 10.02 -8.35 18.97
N ASN A 660 10.84 -7.78 19.87
CA ASN A 660 10.53 -7.65 21.29
C ASN A 660 9.63 -6.43 21.59
N GLY A 661 9.22 -6.26 22.85
CA GLY A 661 8.36 -5.15 23.27
C GLY A 661 8.98 -3.77 23.01
N GLN A 662 10.27 -3.61 23.33
CA GLN A 662 10.98 -2.34 23.15
C GLN A 662 10.96 -1.88 21.70
N GLU A 663 11.37 -2.77 20.80
CA GLU A 663 11.41 -2.49 19.36
C GLU A 663 10.01 -2.31 18.78
N ARG A 664 9.03 -3.05 19.30
CA ARG A 664 7.67 -2.98 18.80
C ARG A 664 7.06 -1.61 19.10
N PHE A 665 7.11 -1.16 20.35
CA PHE A 665 6.36 0.01 20.81
C PHE A 665 7.14 1.33 20.77
N TYR A 666 8.46 1.28 20.91
CA TYR A 666 9.29 2.47 21.15
C TYR A 666 10.33 2.76 20.05
N SER A 667 10.32 2.00 18.96
CA SER A 667 11.19 2.32 17.82
C SER A 667 10.77 3.64 17.18
N ILE A 668 11.74 4.47 16.85
CA ILE A 668 11.54 5.75 16.15
C ILE A 668 12.41 5.81 14.90
N SER A 669 11.91 6.47 13.87
CA SER A 669 12.67 6.66 12.63
C SER A 669 13.74 7.72 12.86
N MET A 670 15.02 7.35 12.74
CA MET A 670 16.11 8.30 12.92
C MET A 670 16.34 9.09 11.63
N PRO A 671 16.37 10.44 11.69
CA PRO A 671 16.55 11.26 10.50
C PRO A 671 17.94 11.03 9.89
N ILE A 672 18.02 11.10 8.57
CA ILE A 672 19.28 11.14 7.85
C ILE A 672 19.39 12.42 7.03
N GLU A 673 20.59 12.99 7.06
CA GLU A 673 20.97 14.10 6.19
C GLU A 673 21.62 13.57 4.92
N VAL A 674 21.20 14.04 3.74
CA VAL A 674 21.75 13.63 2.44
C VAL A 674 22.03 14.86 1.58
N GLN A 675 23.19 14.86 0.92
CA GLN A 675 23.57 15.86 -0.07
C GLN A 675 23.43 15.31 -1.48
N VAL A 676 22.63 16.01 -2.30
CA VAL A 676 22.47 15.75 -3.72
C VAL A 676 23.27 16.79 -4.50
N PHE A 677 24.20 16.32 -5.32
CA PHE A 677 25.07 17.16 -6.14
C PHE A 677 24.48 17.28 -7.54
N VAL A 678 24.04 18.48 -7.90
CA VAL A 678 23.43 18.77 -9.21
C VAL A 678 24.46 19.33 -10.19
N LYS A 679 24.22 19.13 -11.49
CA LYS A 679 25.10 19.66 -12.55
C LYS A 679 24.95 21.17 -12.70
N THR A 680 23.71 21.63 -12.90
CA THR A 680 23.38 23.04 -13.02
C THR A 680 23.32 23.67 -11.64
N ALA A 681 23.82 24.89 -11.51
CA ALA A 681 23.77 25.60 -10.26
C ALA A 681 22.33 26.06 -9.98
N VAL A 682 21.96 26.10 -8.71
CA VAL A 682 20.64 26.52 -8.24
C VAL A 682 20.78 27.64 -7.23
N ASP A 683 19.78 28.51 -7.17
CA ASP A 683 19.71 29.57 -6.18
C ASP A 683 19.54 29.00 -4.76
N ILE A 684 20.07 29.70 -3.76
CA ILE A 684 19.91 29.33 -2.36
C ILE A 684 18.53 29.62 -1.80
N ALA A 685 17.78 30.53 -2.44
CA ALA A 685 16.38 30.80 -2.14
C ALA A 685 15.54 29.60 -2.57
N THR A 686 15.17 28.77 -1.60
CA THR A 686 14.26 27.65 -1.82
C THR A 686 12.83 28.16 -1.96
N GLY A 687 12.12 27.69 -2.98
CA GLY A 687 10.68 27.89 -3.10
C GLY A 687 9.92 27.05 -2.06
N ASP A 688 8.78 26.51 -2.47
CA ASP A 688 8.04 25.59 -1.60
C ASP A 688 8.85 24.34 -1.29
N VAL A 689 8.86 23.98 0.00
CA VAL A 689 9.33 22.67 0.48
C VAL A 689 8.10 21.87 0.86
N ARG A 690 8.03 20.61 0.41
CA ARG A 690 6.97 19.67 0.79
C ARG A 690 7.57 18.46 1.48
N VAL A 691 6.92 17.99 2.54
CA VAL A 691 7.24 16.72 3.21
C VAL A 691 6.00 15.84 3.17
N ASN A 692 6.14 14.67 2.55
CA ASN A 692 5.04 13.73 2.32
C ASN A 692 3.82 14.38 1.64
N GLY A 693 4.07 15.31 0.71
CA GLY A 693 3.05 16.06 -0.03
C GLY A 693 2.48 17.29 0.70
N ALA A 694 2.75 17.48 1.99
CA ALA A 694 2.31 18.66 2.74
C ALA A 694 3.33 19.80 2.60
N VAL A 695 2.86 21.03 2.36
CA VAL A 695 3.71 22.23 2.32
C VAL A 695 4.22 22.55 3.73
N VAL A 696 5.52 22.76 3.84
CA VAL A 696 6.19 23.16 5.09
C VAL A 696 6.07 24.67 5.26
N PRO A 697 5.77 25.19 6.47
CA PRO A 697 5.78 26.63 6.77
C PRO A 697 7.12 27.29 6.41
N ASP A 698 7.08 28.57 6.02
CA ASP A 698 8.25 29.29 5.51
C ASP A 698 9.42 29.31 6.52
N GLU A 699 9.11 29.50 7.81
CA GLU A 699 10.07 29.51 8.91
C GLU A 699 10.80 28.17 9.12
N GLU A 700 10.21 27.06 8.67
CA GLU A 700 10.75 25.71 8.85
C GLU A 700 11.48 25.18 7.61
N LYS A 701 11.30 25.79 6.42
CA LYS A 701 11.89 25.32 5.14
C LYS A 701 13.38 24.99 5.24
N THR A 702 14.15 25.87 5.86
CA THR A 702 15.61 25.74 5.98
C THR A 702 16.06 24.61 6.92
N THR A 703 15.17 24.09 7.76
CA THR A 703 15.42 22.92 8.62
C THR A 703 15.31 21.61 7.85
N HIS A 704 14.55 21.59 6.76
CA HIS A 704 14.35 20.42 5.90
C HIS A 704 15.31 20.41 4.70
N VAL A 705 15.47 21.55 4.03
CA VAL A 705 16.28 21.67 2.82
C VAL A 705 17.12 22.94 2.85
N ALA A 706 18.36 22.86 2.41
CA ALA A 706 19.20 24.03 2.15
C ALA A 706 20.07 23.79 0.92
N VAL A 707 20.44 24.86 0.22
CA VAL A 707 21.45 24.79 -0.84
C VAL A 707 22.76 25.35 -0.30
N GLN A 708 23.86 24.61 -0.49
CA GLN A 708 25.18 25.09 -0.10
C GLN A 708 25.77 25.97 -1.22
N PRO A 709 26.12 27.24 -0.94
CA PRO A 709 26.74 28.13 -1.92
C PRO A 709 28.09 27.60 -2.40
N LYS A 710 28.45 27.94 -3.64
CA LYS A 710 29.82 27.73 -4.15
C LYS A 710 30.77 28.72 -3.46
N PRO A 711 32.08 28.41 -3.33
CA PRO A 711 33.05 29.37 -2.76
C PRO A 711 33.06 30.74 -3.44
N SER A 712 32.70 30.80 -4.72
CA SER A 712 32.67 32.01 -5.55
C SER A 712 31.34 32.75 -5.55
N SER A 713 30.32 32.31 -4.79
CA SER A 713 29.00 32.94 -4.78
C SER A 713 28.33 32.82 -3.42
N THR A 714 27.66 33.87 -2.98
CA THR A 714 26.85 33.86 -1.76
C THR A 714 25.41 33.39 -2.02
N THR A 715 24.96 33.38 -3.27
CA THR A 715 23.56 33.13 -3.65
C THR A 715 23.35 31.87 -4.49
N VAL A 716 24.40 31.24 -5.00
CA VAL A 716 24.29 30.14 -5.97
C VAL A 716 25.13 28.94 -5.54
N GLY A 717 24.51 27.75 -5.58
CA GLY A 717 25.10 26.49 -5.14
C GLY A 717 24.90 25.35 -6.13
N ASN A 718 25.58 24.22 -5.92
CA ASN A 718 25.34 22.98 -6.68
C ASN A 718 25.16 21.75 -5.78
N ARG A 719 24.90 22.00 -4.49
CA ARG A 719 24.71 20.97 -3.49
C ARG A 719 23.43 21.26 -2.75
N ILE A 720 22.44 20.38 -2.91
CA ILE A 720 21.16 20.46 -2.24
C ILE A 720 21.22 19.51 -1.06
N LYS A 721 21.07 20.06 0.13
CA LYS A 721 21.18 19.37 1.40
C LYS A 721 19.78 19.10 1.94
N PHE A 722 19.33 17.86 1.85
CA PHE A 722 18.14 17.38 2.55
C PHE A 722 18.54 17.02 3.98
N LYS A 723 18.22 17.91 4.92
CA LYS A 723 18.70 17.85 6.31
C LYS A 723 17.94 16.82 7.16
N GLN A 724 16.68 16.54 6.82
CA GLN A 724 15.79 15.70 7.63
C GLN A 724 14.97 14.71 6.78
N LEU A 725 15.64 13.78 6.10
CA LEU A 725 14.93 12.64 5.52
C LEU A 725 14.63 11.63 6.63
N VAL A 726 13.36 11.47 6.97
CA VAL A 726 12.90 10.65 8.09
C VAL A 726 11.58 9.97 7.73
N LYS A 727 11.23 8.87 8.41
CA LYS A 727 9.97 8.11 8.23
C LYS A 727 9.79 7.52 6.82
N GLY A 728 10.86 7.52 6.02
CA GLY A 728 10.79 7.24 4.59
C GLY A 728 9.91 8.25 3.82
N PHE A 729 9.67 9.45 4.34
CA PHE A 729 8.86 10.43 3.63
C PHE A 729 9.63 11.01 2.44
N SER A 730 8.88 11.37 1.40
CA SER A 730 9.44 12.15 0.29
C SER A 730 9.56 13.60 0.72
N THR A 731 10.74 14.19 0.57
CA THR A 731 10.95 15.63 0.75
C THR A 731 11.24 16.23 -0.61
N GLU A 732 10.41 17.19 -1.00
CA GLU A 732 10.46 17.89 -2.29
C GLU A 732 10.80 19.37 -2.07
N VAL A 733 11.54 19.96 -3.00
CA VAL A 733 11.80 21.40 -3.05
C VAL A 733 11.71 21.91 -4.48
N LYS A 734 11.13 23.11 -4.63
CA LYS A 734 11.23 23.92 -5.85
C LYS A 734 12.46 24.82 -5.79
N LEU A 735 13.29 24.80 -6.83
CA LEU A 735 14.52 25.59 -6.93
C LEU A 735 14.58 26.33 -8.26
N THR A 736 15.29 27.46 -8.26
CA THR A 736 15.57 28.22 -9.48
C THR A 736 16.92 27.79 -10.03
N THR A 737 16.97 27.34 -11.28
CA THR A 737 18.23 27.04 -11.99
C THR A 737 18.87 28.32 -12.50
N ILE A 738 20.18 28.42 -12.34
CA ILE A 738 20.98 29.52 -12.84
C ILE A 738 21.74 29.03 -14.06
N SER A 739 21.30 29.47 -15.25
CA SER A 739 22.02 29.27 -16.50
C SER A 739 23.42 29.89 -16.38
N SER A 740 24.43 29.08 -16.65
CA SER A 740 25.84 29.50 -16.66
C SER A 740 26.16 30.38 -17.85
#